data_AF-A0A813PQU0-F1
#
_entry.id   AF-A0A813PQU0-F1
#
_cell.length_a   1.000
_cell.length_b   1.000
_cell.length_c   1.000
_cell.angle_alpha   90.00
_cell.angle_beta   90.00
_cell.angle_gamma   90.00
#
_symmetry.space_group_name_H-M   'P 1'
#
loop_
_entity.id
_entity.type
_entity.pdbx_description
1 polymer ?
#
loop_
_entity_poly.entity_id
_entity_poly.type
_entity_poly.pdbx_seq_one_letter_code
_entity_poly.pdbx_strand_id
1 'polypeptide(L)'
;MDLPPSEDLEEFLKKVDEIENVVKGLNSDDNEKVKENLQKADYLIKNIDKETDVEGIKTKTGVNRSVINKYSDIGGKIQSNEAMSQDEFLSALEKDANERYERKKKATQEANELKEKGNEEFKCKNYEKAIEFYTEAIQKVKDIPVIYTNRAQSYNLIGKYDEAISDCNWALRIDEKCTKALIHKGKAYGHLKEFDKALEEFQNAKNIDPKITEIIDGKSLIKLSTKKKLSHQQEESAKIFLDKNKNENTPASNILDILNNKIGLKDQNIWYYSGGLRCLGSLCNDDTTRTLFRTQNGFKLFEEHSIFSNLFNENTKLKKLNPAQTDVLCSIFEFFTLISKECDENLRSIFKLKNFSSIIEKFFKQPNSSSLKLEIVKFFFYVSQNEFGMLQILNNFKHFELLVDLLNMVTNKEINGLDQKIINLVQNLILEEKFQLKLKIEDVKIPVVKICSLLQTQSIISAKNLNYISSLFTCIYALTSLKKFLQIIKECEVVWSESVKFLTMLFGNEIKYEILFNVVVCLLNNICAFKSEFLDLNMKKILDNLIKSSGYQNQQVLTLISNMIQNVSDREKIIESFNIKFVETLVKNVQSKNCLSQSVKTLALLTQNDKKNFRKELIAVDKNLSCLYEIFKDVSQSSAGESVNSKNLNLKKLNETVISNSVLCMSYCVESDDKLAQLLIKTNIMMDLLYLTRDGFNAEMQKNCGILIAKLAKKDERHLHRLRELNGIEILYAALKNANI
;
A
#
# COMPACT_ATOMS: atom_id res chain seq x y z
N MET A 1 4.92 -10.45 -38.35
CA MET A 1 6.13 -10.19 -37.55
C MET A 1 5.96 -11.00 -36.29
N ASP A 2 6.49 -12.21 -36.30
CA ASP A 2 6.42 -13.12 -35.17
C ASP A 2 7.27 -12.54 -34.04
N LEU A 3 6.62 -12.23 -32.92
CA LEU A 3 7.30 -11.90 -31.68
C LEU A 3 8.13 -13.11 -31.26
N PRO A 4 9.39 -12.93 -30.81
CA PRO A 4 10.16 -14.05 -30.28
C PRO A 4 9.41 -14.68 -29.10
N PRO A 5 9.43 -16.02 -28.95
CA PRO A 5 8.83 -16.68 -27.81
C PRO A 5 9.43 -16.14 -26.50
N SER A 6 8.61 -16.00 -25.47
CA SER A 6 9.08 -15.60 -24.13
C SER A 6 10.18 -16.56 -23.64
N GLU A 7 11.17 -16.07 -22.89
CA GLU A 7 12.25 -16.91 -22.33
C GLU A 7 11.71 -18.18 -21.64
N ASP A 8 10.59 -18.07 -20.93
CA ASP A 8 9.89 -19.20 -20.30
C ASP A 8 9.44 -20.31 -21.27
N LEU A 9 9.06 -19.95 -22.50
CA LEU A 9 8.62 -20.91 -23.53
C LEU A 9 9.82 -21.60 -24.16
N GLU A 10 10.92 -20.89 -24.38
CA GLU A 10 12.17 -21.49 -24.87
C GLU A 10 12.78 -22.46 -23.84
N GLU A 11 12.71 -22.13 -22.56
CA GLU A 11 13.15 -23.02 -21.48
C GLU A 11 12.27 -24.26 -21.39
N PHE A 12 10.95 -24.10 -21.51
CA PHE A 12 10.02 -25.24 -21.54
C PHE A 12 10.29 -26.18 -22.72
N LEU A 13 10.48 -25.64 -23.93
CA LEU A 13 10.77 -26.44 -25.12
C LEU A 13 12.09 -27.21 -25.00
N LYS A 14 13.13 -26.61 -24.43
CA LYS A 14 14.39 -27.32 -24.13
C LYS A 14 14.20 -28.51 -23.19
N LYS A 15 13.40 -28.37 -22.14
CA LYS A 15 13.10 -29.48 -21.21
C LYS A 15 12.32 -30.61 -21.91
N VAL A 16 11.41 -30.27 -22.83
CA VAL A 16 10.68 -31.27 -23.63
C VAL A 16 11.64 -32.05 -24.54
N ASP A 17 12.53 -31.34 -25.23
CA ASP A 17 13.52 -31.96 -26.12
C ASP A 17 14.50 -32.88 -25.35
N GLU A 18 14.92 -32.49 -24.15
CA GLU A 18 15.76 -33.31 -23.28
C GLU A 18 15.07 -34.62 -22.89
N ILE A 19 13.80 -34.56 -22.49
CA ILE A 19 13.01 -35.75 -22.13
C ILE A 19 12.81 -36.65 -23.36
N GLU A 20 12.49 -36.08 -24.51
CA GLU A 20 12.30 -36.84 -25.75
C GLU A 20 13.58 -37.59 -26.16
N ASN A 21 14.74 -36.96 -25.99
CA ASN A 21 16.04 -37.59 -26.28
C ASN A 21 16.35 -38.74 -25.32
N VAL A 22 16.02 -38.61 -24.04
CA VAL A 22 16.16 -39.69 -23.07
C VAL A 22 15.24 -40.86 -23.45
N VAL A 23 13.98 -40.60 -23.79
CA VAL A 23 13.01 -41.63 -24.19
C VAL A 23 13.45 -42.36 -25.47
N LYS A 24 13.94 -41.63 -26.47
CA LYS A 24 14.51 -42.24 -27.69
C LYS A 24 15.73 -43.10 -27.37
N GLY A 25 16.58 -42.64 -26.44
CA GLY A 25 17.75 -43.39 -25.98
C GLY A 25 17.42 -44.67 -25.22
N LEU A 26 16.29 -44.71 -24.50
CA LEU A 26 15.78 -45.91 -23.83
C LEU A 26 15.25 -46.98 -24.80
N ASN A 27 14.81 -46.57 -25.99
CA ASN A 27 14.33 -47.46 -27.05
C ASN A 27 15.44 -47.83 -28.07
N SER A 28 16.71 -47.63 -27.72
CA SER A 28 17.85 -47.96 -28.57
C SER A 28 18.24 -49.44 -28.43
N ASP A 29 18.70 -50.08 -29.52
CA ASP A 29 19.20 -51.47 -29.50
C ASP A 29 20.60 -51.63 -28.84
N ASP A 30 21.12 -50.57 -28.24
CA ASP A 30 22.45 -50.50 -27.62
C ASP A 30 22.32 -50.49 -26.10
N ASN A 31 22.71 -51.60 -25.46
CA ASN A 31 22.57 -51.82 -24.03
C ASN A 31 23.33 -50.80 -23.16
N GLU A 32 24.45 -50.23 -23.63
CA GLU A 32 25.17 -49.19 -22.89
C GLU A 32 24.40 -47.86 -22.93
N LYS A 33 23.85 -47.53 -24.10
CA LYS A 33 23.06 -46.32 -24.32
C LYS A 33 21.73 -46.36 -23.56
N VAL A 34 21.09 -47.53 -23.48
CA VAL A 34 19.88 -47.72 -22.66
C VAL A 34 20.21 -47.52 -21.18
N LYS A 35 21.33 -48.06 -20.70
CA LYS A 35 21.76 -47.92 -19.30
C LYS A 35 22.10 -46.48 -18.93
N GLU A 36 22.75 -45.73 -19.82
CA GLU A 36 23.05 -44.31 -19.62
C GLU A 36 21.77 -43.45 -19.59
N ASN A 37 20.82 -43.72 -20.49
CA ASN A 37 19.55 -42.99 -20.52
C ASN A 37 18.61 -43.37 -19.36
N LEU A 38 18.69 -44.61 -18.84
CA LEU A 38 18.05 -45.01 -17.58
C LEU A 38 18.54 -44.16 -16.41
N GLN A 39 19.86 -43.98 -16.27
CA GLN A 39 20.44 -43.14 -15.22
C GLN A 39 20.03 -41.66 -15.35
N LYS A 40 19.94 -41.14 -16.58
CA LYS A 40 19.44 -39.78 -16.84
C LYS A 40 17.96 -39.63 -16.51
N ALA A 41 17.14 -40.63 -16.85
CA ALA A 41 15.72 -40.66 -16.48
C ALA A 41 15.53 -40.65 -14.96
N ASP A 42 16.28 -41.50 -14.23
CA ASP A 42 16.23 -41.55 -12.77
C ASP A 42 16.65 -40.22 -12.12
N TYR A 43 17.67 -39.56 -12.68
CA TYR A 43 18.11 -38.23 -12.23
C TYR A 43 17.02 -37.16 -12.42
N LEU A 44 16.35 -37.15 -13.58
CA LEU A 44 15.26 -36.22 -13.87
C LEU A 44 14.07 -36.43 -12.93
N ILE A 45 13.65 -37.68 -12.71
CA ILE A 45 12.55 -38.04 -11.80
C ILE A 45 12.86 -37.57 -10.37
N LYS A 46 14.10 -37.78 -9.90
CA LYS A 46 14.52 -37.37 -8.55
C LYS A 46 14.53 -35.86 -8.33
N ASN A 47 14.63 -35.07 -9.40
CA ASN A 47 14.59 -33.60 -9.33
C ASN A 47 13.18 -33.02 -9.44
N ILE A 48 12.22 -33.74 -10.05
CA ILE A 48 10.80 -33.36 -10.07
C ILE A 48 10.24 -33.28 -8.64
N ASP A 49 10.67 -34.18 -7.75
CA ASP A 49 10.26 -34.15 -6.33
C ASP A 49 10.82 -32.95 -5.56
N LYS A 50 11.94 -32.35 -6.00
CA LYS A 50 12.58 -31.19 -5.35
C LYS A 50 12.08 -29.84 -5.86
N GLU A 51 11.62 -29.75 -7.10
CA GLU A 51 11.04 -28.53 -7.68
C GLU A 51 9.67 -28.17 -7.08
N THR A 52 9.05 -29.04 -6.27
CA THR A 52 7.75 -28.75 -5.62
C THR A 52 7.81 -27.76 -4.46
N ASP A 53 9.01 -27.42 -3.95
CA ASP A 53 9.19 -26.58 -2.76
C ASP A 53 9.78 -25.18 -3.05
N VAL A 54 9.97 -24.79 -4.31
CA VAL A 54 10.44 -23.43 -4.68
C VAL A 54 9.44 -22.79 -5.65
N GLU A 55 9.01 -21.57 -5.30
CA GLU A 55 8.09 -20.70 -6.04
C GLU A 55 6.64 -21.19 -6.22
N GLY A 56 5.82 -20.95 -5.19
CA GLY A 56 4.55 -20.19 -5.25
C GLY A 56 3.46 -20.44 -6.31
N ILE A 57 3.66 -21.27 -7.32
CA ILE A 57 2.73 -21.55 -8.42
C ILE A 57 2.28 -22.99 -8.26
N LYS A 58 1.15 -23.17 -7.55
CA LYS A 58 0.42 -24.43 -7.56
C LYS A 58 -0.22 -24.63 -8.95
N THR A 59 0.51 -25.20 -9.89
CA THR A 59 -0.09 -25.87 -11.05
C THR A 59 -0.79 -27.13 -10.55
N LYS A 60 -2.04 -26.97 -10.10
CA LYS A 60 -2.91 -28.12 -9.81
C LYS A 60 -3.37 -28.73 -11.13
N THR A 61 -2.59 -29.63 -11.69
CA THR A 61 -3.14 -30.87 -12.27
C THR A 61 -3.07 -31.94 -11.20
N GLY A 62 -3.87 -31.72 -10.14
CA GLY A 62 -4.13 -32.71 -9.10
C GLY A 62 -4.95 -33.85 -9.66
N VAL A 63 -4.30 -34.75 -10.39
CA VAL A 63 -4.83 -36.07 -10.72
C VAL A 63 -3.75 -37.08 -10.36
N ASN A 64 -3.49 -37.21 -9.05
CA ASN A 64 -2.97 -38.46 -8.52
C ASN A 64 -4.07 -39.51 -8.70
N ARG A 65 -4.12 -40.15 -9.87
CA ARG A 65 -4.98 -41.31 -10.18
C ARG A 65 -4.23 -42.62 -9.93
N SER A 66 -3.52 -42.68 -8.82
CA SER A 66 -3.00 -43.92 -8.29
C SER A 66 -2.83 -43.76 -6.79
N VAL A 67 -3.78 -44.31 -6.03
CA VAL A 67 -3.52 -44.68 -4.64
C VAL A 67 -2.66 -45.94 -4.71
N ILE A 68 -1.39 -45.79 -5.10
CA ILE A 68 -0.38 -46.84 -4.94
C ILE A 68 0.09 -46.75 -3.49
N ASN A 69 0.07 -47.90 -2.82
CA ASN A 69 0.48 -48.12 -1.44
C ASN A 69 1.62 -47.20 -1.00
N LYS A 70 1.40 -46.44 0.07
CA LYS A 70 2.51 -46.08 0.96
C LYS A 70 2.99 -47.40 1.57
N TYR A 71 4.15 -47.88 1.13
CA TYR A 71 4.85 -48.93 1.86
C TYR A 71 5.02 -48.45 3.29
N SER A 72 4.45 -49.20 4.23
CA SER A 72 4.70 -49.03 5.64
C SER A 72 6.12 -49.52 5.91
N ASP A 73 6.90 -48.69 6.60
CA ASP A 73 8.14 -49.10 7.26
C ASP A 73 7.85 -50.28 8.19
N ILE A 74 8.06 -51.50 7.69
CA ILE A 74 8.23 -52.68 8.52
C ILE A 74 9.63 -53.20 8.21
N GLY A 75 10.54 -52.91 9.14
CA GLY A 75 11.88 -53.46 9.17
C GLY A 75 11.81 -54.98 9.21
N GLY A 76 12.03 -55.61 8.06
CA GLY A 76 12.21 -57.04 7.91
C GLY A 76 13.14 -57.27 6.73
N LYS A 77 14.29 -57.89 6.98
CA LYS A 77 15.24 -58.33 5.95
C LYS A 77 14.49 -59.15 4.88
N ILE A 78 14.39 -58.64 3.66
CA ILE A 78 14.05 -59.47 2.51
C ILE A 78 15.36 -60.03 1.99
N GLN A 79 15.55 -61.33 2.25
CA GLN A 79 16.53 -62.17 1.59
C GLN A 79 16.24 -62.24 0.09
N SER A 80 17.31 -62.38 -0.66
CA SER A 80 17.41 -62.50 -2.11
C SER A 80 16.50 -63.54 -2.78
N ASN A 81 16.16 -63.24 -4.04
CA ASN A 81 15.91 -64.15 -5.17
C ASN A 81 14.56 -64.89 -5.23
N GLU A 82 13.63 -64.29 -5.96
CA GLU A 82 12.82 -64.93 -7.01
C GLU A 82 12.18 -63.81 -7.85
N ALA A 83 12.46 -63.77 -9.16
CA ALA A 83 11.72 -62.89 -10.06
C ALA A 83 10.30 -63.47 -10.18
N MET A 84 9.34 -62.85 -9.49
CA MET A 84 7.93 -63.24 -9.49
C MET A 84 7.48 -63.52 -10.93
N SER A 85 6.97 -64.72 -11.19
CA SER A 85 6.60 -65.09 -12.55
C SER A 85 5.46 -64.20 -13.04
N GLN A 86 5.36 -63.99 -14.36
CA GLN A 86 4.30 -63.16 -14.95
C GLN A 86 2.89 -63.65 -14.52
N ASP A 87 2.72 -64.95 -14.34
CA ASP A 87 1.47 -65.57 -13.88
C ASP A 87 1.20 -65.31 -12.39
N GLU A 88 2.24 -65.28 -11.54
CA GLU A 88 2.09 -64.91 -10.12
C GLU A 88 1.73 -63.44 -9.93
N PHE A 89 2.30 -62.54 -10.74
CA PHE A 89 1.95 -61.12 -10.74
C PHE A 89 0.51 -60.91 -11.21
N LEU A 90 0.08 -61.58 -12.29
CA LEU A 90 -1.29 -61.52 -12.78
C LEU A 90 -2.29 -62.09 -11.75
N SER A 91 -1.95 -63.20 -11.08
CA SER A 91 -2.78 -63.79 -10.02
C SER A 91 -2.90 -62.87 -8.80
N ALA A 92 -1.81 -62.23 -8.37
CA ALA A 92 -1.83 -61.24 -7.29
C ALA A 92 -2.66 -59.99 -7.65
N LEU A 93 -2.58 -59.53 -8.91
CA LEU A 93 -3.36 -58.42 -9.43
C LEU A 93 -4.85 -58.76 -9.53
N GLU A 94 -5.20 -59.96 -9.97
CA GLU A 94 -6.57 -60.47 -9.99
C GLU A 94 -7.14 -60.59 -8.58
N LYS A 95 -6.35 -61.05 -7.61
CA LYS A 95 -6.74 -61.11 -6.20
C LYS A 95 -6.98 -59.72 -5.61
N ASP A 96 -6.08 -58.76 -5.81
CA ASP A 96 -6.29 -57.37 -5.35
C ASP A 96 -7.49 -56.70 -6.06
N ALA A 97 -7.70 -56.97 -7.35
CA ALA A 97 -8.88 -56.50 -8.08
C ALA A 97 -10.18 -57.07 -7.48
N ASN A 98 -10.22 -58.37 -7.17
CA ASN A 98 -11.36 -59.03 -6.53
C ASN A 98 -11.58 -58.51 -5.09
N GLU A 99 -10.52 -58.29 -4.31
CA GLU A 99 -10.62 -57.71 -2.97
C GLU A 99 -11.11 -56.25 -2.99
N ARG A 100 -10.69 -55.45 -3.96
CA ARG A 100 -11.19 -54.08 -4.17
C ARG A 100 -12.64 -54.08 -4.62
N TYR A 101 -13.02 -55.02 -5.48
CA TYR A 101 -14.40 -55.22 -5.92
C TYR A 101 -15.31 -55.56 -4.72
N GLU A 102 -14.95 -56.55 -3.90
CA GLU A 102 -15.73 -56.94 -2.73
C GLU A 102 -15.78 -55.83 -1.66
N ARG A 103 -14.67 -55.10 -1.44
CA ARG A 103 -14.67 -53.90 -0.58
C ARG A 103 -15.61 -52.81 -1.08
N LYS A 104 -15.58 -52.50 -2.39
CA LYS A 104 -16.49 -51.51 -2.99
C LYS A 104 -17.94 -51.97 -2.90
N LYS A 105 -18.21 -53.26 -3.15
CA LYS A 105 -19.54 -53.86 -3.05
C LYS A 105 -20.12 -53.75 -1.64
N LYS A 106 -19.33 -54.10 -0.61
CA LYS A 106 -19.72 -53.94 0.81
C LYS A 106 -19.93 -52.48 1.18
N ALA A 107 -19.02 -51.58 0.82
CA ALA A 107 -19.17 -50.14 1.08
C ALA A 107 -20.42 -49.56 0.39
N THR A 108 -20.74 -50.03 -0.82
CA THR A 108 -21.94 -49.64 -1.57
C THR A 108 -23.22 -50.16 -0.91
N GLN A 109 -23.18 -51.37 -0.34
CA GLN A 109 -24.29 -51.90 0.44
C GLN A 109 -24.52 -51.07 1.72
N GLU A 110 -23.47 -50.79 2.49
CA GLU A 110 -23.54 -49.94 3.69
C GLU A 110 -24.04 -48.53 3.35
N ALA A 111 -23.56 -47.93 2.25
CA ALA A 111 -24.02 -46.62 1.79
C ALA A 111 -25.52 -46.63 1.41
N ASN A 112 -25.99 -47.72 0.80
CA ASN A 112 -27.41 -47.87 0.47
C ASN A 112 -28.28 -48.03 1.72
N GLU A 113 -27.84 -48.79 2.73
CA GLU A 113 -28.55 -48.92 4.00
C GLU A 113 -28.66 -47.57 4.72
N LEU A 114 -27.57 -46.79 4.77
CA LEU A 114 -27.58 -45.44 5.34
C LEU A 114 -28.47 -44.48 4.54
N LYS A 115 -28.46 -44.57 3.21
CA LYS A 115 -29.36 -43.81 2.34
C LYS A 115 -30.84 -44.15 2.60
N GLU A 116 -31.18 -45.43 2.81
CA GLU A 116 -32.55 -45.80 3.16
C GLU A 116 -32.97 -45.28 4.53
N LYS A 117 -32.09 -45.32 5.55
CA LYS A 117 -32.34 -44.66 6.85
C LYS A 117 -32.56 -43.15 6.69
N GLY A 118 -31.75 -42.50 5.86
CA GLY A 118 -31.95 -41.09 5.50
C GLY A 118 -33.31 -40.85 4.84
N ASN A 119 -33.76 -41.76 3.96
CA ASN A 119 -35.08 -41.69 3.33
C ASN A 119 -36.23 -41.88 4.34
N GLU A 120 -36.05 -42.73 5.35
CA GLU A 120 -37.01 -42.93 6.44
C GLU A 120 -37.16 -41.65 7.27
N GLU A 121 -36.04 -41.06 7.72
CA GLU A 121 -36.07 -39.78 8.45
C GLU A 121 -36.63 -38.63 7.60
N PHE A 122 -36.33 -38.63 6.29
CA PHE A 122 -36.89 -37.67 5.35
C PHE A 122 -38.42 -37.78 5.26
N LYS A 123 -38.97 -39.00 5.23
CA LYS A 123 -40.43 -39.25 5.26
C LYS A 123 -41.04 -38.80 6.58
N CYS A 124 -40.32 -38.94 7.69
CA CYS A 124 -40.69 -38.42 9.01
C CYS A 124 -40.55 -36.90 9.14
N LYS A 125 -40.14 -36.18 8.07
CA LYS A 125 -39.86 -34.73 8.05
C LYS A 125 -38.72 -34.29 8.98
N ASN A 126 -37.90 -35.22 9.46
CA ASN A 126 -36.70 -34.94 10.24
C ASN A 126 -35.51 -34.66 9.31
N TYR A 127 -35.58 -33.54 8.59
CA TYR A 127 -34.62 -33.24 7.51
C TYR A 127 -33.17 -33.13 7.98
N GLU A 128 -32.93 -32.69 9.23
CA GLU A 128 -31.59 -32.58 9.81
C GLU A 128 -30.96 -33.96 10.04
N LYS A 129 -31.70 -34.91 10.61
CA LYS A 129 -31.27 -36.31 10.76
C LYS A 129 -31.10 -37.01 9.41
N ALA A 130 -31.98 -36.72 8.45
CA ALA A 130 -31.82 -37.23 7.09
C ALA A 130 -30.49 -36.77 6.47
N ILE A 131 -30.10 -35.50 6.67
CA ILE A 131 -28.81 -34.95 6.22
C ILE A 131 -27.63 -35.66 6.87
N GLU A 132 -27.71 -36.00 8.16
CA GLU A 132 -26.67 -36.78 8.86
C GLU A 132 -26.48 -38.15 8.21
N PHE A 133 -27.55 -38.93 8.04
CA PHE A 133 -27.47 -40.25 7.40
C PHE A 133 -27.00 -40.19 5.94
N TYR A 134 -27.45 -39.20 5.16
CA TYR A 134 -26.93 -39.00 3.80
C TYR A 134 -25.45 -38.61 3.79
N THR A 135 -24.99 -37.87 4.78
CA THR A 135 -23.58 -37.48 4.92
C THR A 135 -22.71 -38.69 5.25
N GLU A 136 -23.16 -39.55 6.17
CA GLU A 136 -22.50 -40.82 6.47
C GLU A 136 -22.46 -41.73 5.23
N ALA A 137 -23.57 -41.80 4.47
CA ALA A 137 -23.62 -42.58 3.23
C ALA A 137 -22.62 -42.08 2.17
N ILE A 138 -22.46 -40.75 2.02
CA ILE A 138 -21.46 -40.14 1.12
C ILE A 138 -20.02 -40.43 1.58
N GLN A 139 -19.77 -40.52 2.90
CA GLN A 139 -18.45 -40.89 3.42
C GLN A 139 -18.07 -42.32 3.06
N LYS A 140 -19.05 -43.23 2.96
CA LYS A 140 -18.83 -44.62 2.51
C LYS A 140 -18.56 -44.69 1.02
N VAL A 141 -19.38 -44.01 0.20
CA VAL A 141 -19.29 -44.05 -1.26
C VAL A 141 -19.62 -42.68 -1.86
N LYS A 142 -18.70 -42.14 -2.67
CA LYS A 142 -18.79 -40.77 -3.22
C LYS A 142 -19.34 -40.67 -4.64
N ASP A 143 -19.54 -41.79 -5.34
CA ASP A 143 -19.92 -41.87 -6.75
C ASP A 143 -21.41 -42.25 -6.96
N ILE A 144 -22.28 -42.01 -5.96
CA ILE A 144 -23.74 -42.26 -6.06
C ILE A 144 -24.49 -40.92 -6.12
N PRO A 145 -24.98 -40.48 -7.30
CA PRO A 145 -25.66 -39.18 -7.47
C PRO A 145 -26.91 -39.02 -6.60
N VAL A 146 -27.65 -40.12 -6.40
CA VAL A 146 -28.93 -40.12 -5.69
C VAL A 146 -28.78 -39.62 -4.25
N ILE A 147 -27.68 -39.97 -3.56
CA ILE A 147 -27.47 -39.56 -2.17
C ILE A 147 -27.29 -38.03 -2.08
N TYR A 148 -26.51 -37.44 -3.00
CA TYR A 148 -26.34 -35.99 -3.09
C TYR A 148 -27.65 -35.28 -3.41
N THR A 149 -28.46 -35.80 -4.34
CA THR A 149 -29.76 -35.17 -4.66
C THR A 149 -30.76 -35.23 -3.49
N ASN A 150 -30.80 -36.34 -2.74
CA ASN A 150 -31.66 -36.45 -1.56
C ASN A 150 -31.20 -35.51 -0.42
N ARG A 151 -29.89 -35.34 -0.24
CA ARG A 151 -29.34 -34.38 0.73
C ARG A 151 -29.58 -32.94 0.29
N ALA A 152 -29.43 -32.63 -0.99
CA ALA A 152 -29.76 -31.32 -1.57
C ALA A 152 -31.25 -30.98 -1.41
N GLN A 153 -32.14 -31.97 -1.55
CA GLN A 153 -33.57 -31.78 -1.28
C GLN A 153 -33.82 -31.45 0.20
N SER A 154 -33.14 -32.15 1.12
CA SER A 154 -33.23 -31.89 2.56
C SER A 154 -32.73 -30.48 2.90
N TYR A 155 -31.61 -30.06 2.31
CA TYR A 155 -31.08 -28.71 2.44
C TYR A 155 -32.03 -27.63 1.92
N ASN A 156 -32.68 -27.86 0.78
CA ASN A 156 -33.73 -26.97 0.26
C ASN A 156 -34.89 -26.79 1.25
N LEU A 157 -35.30 -27.85 1.94
CA LEU A 157 -36.43 -27.82 2.88
C LEU A 157 -36.10 -27.12 4.20
N ILE A 158 -34.84 -27.07 4.61
CA ILE A 158 -34.37 -26.34 5.81
C ILE A 158 -33.77 -24.96 5.51
N GLY A 159 -33.85 -24.49 4.25
CA GLY A 159 -33.40 -23.16 3.86
C GLY A 159 -31.90 -22.99 3.64
N LYS A 160 -31.13 -24.08 3.53
CA LYS A 160 -29.68 -24.09 3.26
C LYS A 160 -29.41 -24.20 1.75
N TYR A 161 -29.77 -23.15 1.00
CA TYR A 161 -29.82 -23.21 -0.47
C TYR A 161 -28.45 -23.33 -1.15
N ASP A 162 -27.40 -22.71 -0.60
CA ASP A 162 -26.05 -22.79 -1.15
C ASP A 162 -25.46 -24.20 -1.01
N GLU A 163 -25.68 -24.85 0.14
CA GLU A 163 -25.31 -26.24 0.39
C GLU A 163 -26.07 -27.18 -0.56
N ALA A 164 -27.36 -26.92 -0.83
CA ALA A 164 -28.13 -27.66 -1.82
C ALA A 164 -27.56 -27.52 -3.25
N ILE A 165 -27.16 -26.31 -3.65
CA ILE A 165 -26.53 -26.07 -4.97
C ILE A 165 -25.20 -26.82 -5.07
N SER A 166 -24.39 -26.83 -4.01
CA SER A 166 -23.12 -27.56 -3.97
C SER A 166 -23.32 -29.07 -4.18
N ASP A 167 -24.28 -29.67 -3.49
CA ASP A 167 -24.61 -31.09 -3.64
C ASP A 167 -25.20 -31.40 -5.02
N CYS A 168 -26.06 -30.53 -5.57
CA CYS A 168 -26.55 -30.69 -6.94
C CYS A 168 -25.42 -30.63 -7.97
N ASN A 169 -24.45 -29.72 -7.81
CA ASN A 169 -23.28 -29.65 -8.70
C ASN A 169 -22.42 -30.90 -8.60
N TRP A 170 -22.25 -31.48 -7.41
CA TRP A 170 -21.57 -32.76 -7.24
C TRP A 170 -22.33 -33.90 -7.91
N ALA A 171 -23.65 -33.98 -7.76
CA ALA A 171 -24.46 -34.97 -8.45
C ALA A 171 -24.32 -34.87 -9.97
N LEU A 172 -24.31 -33.64 -10.52
CA LEU A 172 -24.14 -33.39 -11.96
C LEU A 172 -22.73 -33.70 -12.48
N ARG A 173 -21.70 -33.66 -11.63
CA ARG A 173 -20.35 -34.12 -12.00
C ARG A 173 -20.26 -35.64 -12.10
N ILE A 174 -21.10 -36.36 -11.36
CA ILE A 174 -21.13 -37.84 -11.38
C ILE A 174 -22.05 -38.32 -12.51
N ASP A 175 -23.21 -37.67 -12.66
CA ASP A 175 -24.18 -37.92 -13.73
C ASP A 175 -24.69 -36.59 -14.29
N GLU A 176 -24.15 -36.19 -15.44
CA GLU A 176 -24.48 -34.95 -16.12
C GLU A 176 -25.96 -34.87 -16.53
N LYS A 177 -26.63 -36.02 -16.65
CA LYS A 177 -28.05 -36.12 -17.03
C LYS A 177 -28.98 -36.27 -15.82
N CYS A 178 -28.50 -36.01 -14.60
CA CYS A 178 -29.28 -36.14 -13.38
C CYS A 178 -30.37 -35.06 -13.27
N THR A 179 -31.57 -35.32 -13.81
CA THR A 179 -32.68 -34.36 -13.84
C THR A 179 -33.13 -33.90 -12.46
N LYS A 180 -33.04 -34.77 -11.43
CA LYS A 180 -33.35 -34.40 -10.04
C LYS A 180 -32.40 -33.33 -9.50
N ALA A 181 -31.11 -33.42 -9.81
CA ALA A 181 -30.12 -32.42 -9.40
C ALA A 181 -30.45 -31.05 -10.02
N LEU A 182 -30.80 -31.00 -11.31
CA LEU A 182 -31.22 -29.78 -12.00
C LEU A 182 -32.48 -29.17 -11.38
N ILE A 183 -33.49 -30.00 -11.06
CA ILE A 183 -34.72 -29.53 -10.41
C ILE A 183 -34.43 -28.95 -9.02
N HIS A 184 -33.65 -29.64 -8.19
CA HIS A 184 -33.32 -29.16 -6.84
C HIS A 184 -32.43 -27.91 -6.87
N LYS A 185 -31.54 -27.80 -7.86
CA LYS A 185 -30.72 -26.61 -8.11
C LYS A 185 -31.56 -25.42 -8.58
N GLY A 186 -32.48 -25.63 -9.51
CA GLY A 186 -33.45 -24.63 -9.95
C GLY A 186 -34.36 -24.14 -8.83
N LYS A 187 -34.81 -25.04 -7.93
CA LYS A 187 -35.55 -24.68 -6.71
C LYS A 187 -34.70 -23.82 -5.76
N ALA A 188 -33.45 -24.20 -5.51
CA ALA A 188 -32.53 -23.43 -4.68
C ALA A 188 -32.31 -22.02 -5.24
N TYR A 189 -32.03 -21.87 -6.53
CA TYR A 189 -31.91 -20.56 -7.19
C TYR A 189 -33.21 -19.74 -7.12
N GLY A 190 -34.36 -20.39 -7.28
CA GLY A 190 -35.66 -19.74 -7.14
C GLY A 190 -35.90 -19.18 -5.73
N HIS A 191 -35.45 -19.88 -4.68
CA HIS A 191 -35.47 -19.39 -3.31
C HIS A 191 -34.47 -18.25 -3.05
N LEU A 192 -33.31 -18.28 -3.71
CA LEU A 192 -32.32 -17.20 -3.72
C LEU A 192 -32.73 -15.99 -4.58
N LYS A 193 -33.89 -16.05 -5.25
CA LYS A 193 -34.40 -15.05 -6.20
C LYS A 193 -33.49 -14.83 -7.43
N GLU A 194 -32.61 -15.78 -7.73
CA GLU A 194 -31.80 -15.82 -8.96
C GLU A 194 -32.61 -16.44 -10.10
N PHE A 195 -33.63 -15.71 -10.56
CA PHE A 195 -34.65 -16.25 -11.46
C PHE A 195 -34.12 -16.69 -12.83
N ASP A 196 -33.04 -16.08 -13.33
CA ASP A 196 -32.40 -16.46 -14.60
C ASP A 196 -31.80 -17.85 -14.53
N LYS A 197 -30.95 -18.08 -13.53
CA LYS A 197 -30.32 -19.37 -13.30
C LYS A 197 -31.38 -20.42 -12.95
N ALA A 198 -32.39 -20.07 -12.16
CA ALA A 198 -33.49 -20.99 -11.87
C ALA A 198 -34.20 -21.46 -13.15
N LEU A 199 -34.51 -20.54 -14.06
CA LEU A 199 -35.16 -20.86 -15.34
C LEU A 199 -34.25 -21.70 -16.24
N GLU A 200 -32.96 -21.39 -16.31
CA GLU A 200 -31.96 -22.14 -17.07
C GLU A 200 -31.88 -23.59 -16.60
N GLU A 201 -31.76 -23.83 -15.29
CA GLU A 201 -31.67 -25.20 -14.74
C GLU A 201 -32.96 -25.99 -14.99
N PHE A 202 -34.14 -25.36 -14.90
CA PHE A 202 -35.40 -26.02 -15.24
C PHE A 202 -35.55 -26.29 -16.74
N GLN A 203 -35.01 -25.43 -17.60
CA GLN A 203 -34.94 -25.67 -19.05
C GLN A 203 -34.01 -26.84 -19.37
N ASN A 204 -32.83 -26.88 -18.74
CA ASN A 204 -31.90 -27.99 -18.87
C ASN A 204 -32.54 -29.31 -18.44
N ALA A 205 -33.26 -29.32 -17.31
CA ALA A 205 -34.01 -30.49 -16.85
C ALA A 205 -35.06 -30.95 -17.89
N LYS A 206 -35.79 -29.99 -18.49
CA LYS A 206 -36.80 -30.26 -19.52
C LYS A 206 -36.18 -30.77 -20.83
N ASN A 207 -34.99 -30.31 -21.19
CA ASN A 207 -34.29 -30.75 -22.39
C ASN A 207 -33.80 -32.21 -22.25
N ILE A 208 -33.47 -32.64 -21.03
CA ILE A 208 -33.04 -34.02 -20.74
C ILE A 208 -34.23 -34.97 -20.65
N ASP A 209 -35.28 -34.59 -19.92
CA ASP A 209 -36.52 -35.37 -19.84
C ASP A 209 -37.74 -34.47 -20.09
N PRO A 210 -38.32 -34.50 -21.31
CA PRO A 210 -39.48 -33.69 -21.65
C PRO A 210 -40.73 -33.97 -20.80
N LYS A 211 -40.86 -35.17 -20.21
CA LYS A 211 -41.99 -35.57 -19.36
C LYS A 211 -41.87 -35.07 -17.91
N ILE A 212 -40.70 -34.58 -17.52
CA ILE A 212 -40.46 -33.95 -16.20
C ILE A 212 -41.31 -32.68 -15.98
N THR A 213 -41.96 -32.18 -17.04
CA THR A 213 -42.88 -31.04 -17.04
C THR A 213 -44.07 -31.19 -16.08
N GLU A 214 -44.45 -32.41 -15.69
CA GLU A 214 -45.45 -32.64 -14.65
C GLU A 214 -44.90 -32.42 -13.22
N ILE A 215 -43.59 -32.62 -13.03
CA ILE A 215 -42.89 -32.46 -11.73
C ILE A 215 -42.42 -31.02 -11.53
N ILE A 216 -42.00 -30.35 -12.62
CA ILE A 216 -41.74 -28.91 -12.64
C ILE A 216 -43.07 -28.21 -12.86
N ASP A 217 -43.80 -27.93 -11.77
CA ASP A 217 -45.12 -27.29 -11.83
C ASP A 217 -45.07 -26.08 -12.78
N GLY A 218 -45.83 -26.13 -13.88
CA GLY A 218 -45.91 -25.06 -14.86
C GLY A 218 -46.30 -23.73 -14.21
N LYS A 219 -47.07 -23.76 -13.10
CA LYS A 219 -47.36 -22.57 -12.30
C LYS A 219 -46.13 -22.02 -11.59
N SER A 220 -45.18 -22.86 -11.17
CA SER A 220 -43.91 -22.41 -10.56
C SER A 220 -43.03 -21.69 -11.59
N LEU A 221 -42.94 -22.21 -12.81
CA LEU A 221 -42.22 -21.57 -13.93
C LEU A 221 -42.88 -20.26 -14.36
N ILE A 222 -44.23 -20.23 -14.45
CA ILE A 222 -44.99 -19.02 -14.72
C ILE A 222 -44.80 -18.01 -13.58
N LYS A 223 -44.77 -18.44 -12.31
CA LYS A 223 -44.53 -17.58 -11.15
C LYS A 223 -43.10 -17.03 -11.11
N LEU A 224 -42.09 -17.80 -11.50
CA LEU A 224 -40.70 -17.36 -11.58
C LEU A 224 -40.49 -16.41 -12.76
N SER A 225 -41.05 -16.72 -13.92
CA SER A 225 -40.99 -15.84 -15.10
C SER A 225 -41.78 -14.54 -14.93
N THR A 226 -42.93 -14.57 -14.24
CA THR A 226 -43.66 -13.34 -13.86
C THR A 226 -42.88 -12.51 -12.84
N LYS A 227 -42.26 -13.13 -11.82
CA LYS A 227 -41.37 -12.43 -10.88
C LYS A 227 -40.13 -11.83 -11.56
N LYS A 228 -39.52 -12.54 -12.52
CA LYS A 228 -38.44 -12.01 -13.36
C LYS A 228 -38.91 -10.80 -14.19
N LYS A 229 -40.05 -10.93 -14.87
CA LYS A 229 -40.67 -9.83 -15.64
C LYS A 229 -40.97 -8.63 -14.76
N LEU A 230 -41.52 -8.83 -13.55
CA LEU A 230 -41.75 -7.77 -12.58
C LEU A 230 -40.44 -7.09 -12.16
N SER A 231 -39.38 -7.85 -11.89
CA SER A 231 -38.06 -7.29 -11.54
C SER A 231 -37.47 -6.44 -12.68
N HIS A 232 -37.52 -6.93 -13.92
CA HIS A 232 -37.07 -6.17 -15.08
C HIS A 232 -37.96 -4.96 -15.39
N GLN A 233 -39.28 -5.10 -15.29
CA GLN A 233 -40.21 -3.97 -15.43
C GLN A 233 -39.96 -2.90 -14.37
N GLN A 234 -39.61 -3.30 -13.14
CA GLN A 234 -39.25 -2.37 -12.08
C GLN A 234 -37.92 -1.65 -12.38
N GLU A 235 -36.90 -2.35 -12.86
CA GLU A 235 -35.64 -1.74 -13.33
C GLU A 235 -35.82 -0.81 -14.53
N GLU A 236 -36.60 -1.22 -15.53
CA GLU A 236 -36.94 -0.41 -16.70
C GLU A 236 -37.79 0.78 -16.32
N SER A 237 -38.76 0.63 -15.41
CA SER A 237 -39.55 1.76 -14.91
C SER A 237 -38.69 2.78 -14.16
N ALA A 238 -37.67 2.33 -13.41
CA ALA A 238 -36.70 3.21 -12.76
C ALA A 238 -35.86 3.97 -13.80
N LYS A 239 -35.42 3.31 -14.87
CA LYS A 239 -34.69 3.95 -16.00
C LYS A 239 -35.57 4.94 -16.78
N ILE A 240 -36.80 4.56 -17.10
CA ILE A 240 -37.76 5.43 -17.80
C ILE A 240 -38.12 6.64 -16.94
N PHE A 241 -38.23 6.49 -15.62
CA PHE A 241 -38.44 7.60 -14.69
C PHE A 241 -37.24 8.55 -14.65
N LEU A 242 -36.01 8.03 -14.67
CA LEU A 242 -34.78 8.85 -14.79
C LEU A 242 -34.76 9.66 -16.09
N ASP A 243 -35.23 9.07 -17.20
CA ASP A 243 -35.24 9.75 -18.49
C ASP A 243 -36.39 10.75 -18.65
N LYS A 244 -37.57 10.48 -18.06
CA LYS A 244 -38.71 11.41 -18.07
C LYS A 244 -38.51 12.63 -17.15
N ASN A 245 -37.92 12.44 -15.97
CA ASN A 245 -37.76 13.54 -15.00
C ASN A 245 -36.53 14.42 -15.19
N LYS A 246 -35.81 14.27 -16.31
CA LYS A 246 -34.85 15.31 -16.73
C LYS A 246 -35.54 16.65 -17.02
N ASN A 247 -36.83 16.64 -17.39
CA ASN A 247 -37.46 17.81 -18.02
C ASN A 247 -38.81 18.29 -17.43
N GLU A 248 -39.47 17.61 -16.47
CA GLU A 248 -40.89 17.91 -16.15
C GLU A 248 -41.26 18.25 -14.68
N ASN A 249 -40.41 18.01 -13.67
CA ASN A 249 -40.74 18.30 -12.25
C ASN A 249 -39.59 18.98 -11.49
N THR A 250 -39.90 19.79 -10.47
CA THR A 250 -38.86 20.39 -9.60
C THR A 250 -38.07 19.29 -8.85
N PRO A 251 -36.74 19.42 -8.67
CA PRO A 251 -35.93 18.43 -7.96
C PRO A 251 -36.46 18.07 -6.55
N ALA A 252 -37.13 19.01 -5.89
CA ALA A 252 -37.66 18.85 -4.54
C ALA A 252 -38.81 17.83 -4.43
N SER A 253 -39.77 17.84 -5.37
CA SER A 253 -40.89 16.89 -5.38
C SER A 253 -40.43 15.48 -5.71
N ASN A 254 -39.41 15.35 -6.57
CA ASN A 254 -38.86 14.04 -6.97
C ASN A 254 -38.10 13.36 -5.82
N ILE A 255 -37.40 14.11 -4.97
CA ILE A 255 -36.69 13.56 -3.80
C ILE A 255 -37.68 13.00 -2.77
N LEU A 256 -38.75 13.75 -2.46
CA LEU A 256 -39.79 13.30 -1.53
C LEU A 256 -40.54 12.06 -2.03
N ASP A 257 -40.89 12.03 -3.33
CA ASP A 257 -41.56 10.88 -3.93
C ASP A 257 -40.66 9.63 -3.89
N ILE A 258 -39.37 9.77 -4.23
CA ILE A 258 -38.44 8.65 -4.17
C ILE A 258 -38.21 8.17 -2.74
N LEU A 259 -38.04 9.07 -1.77
CA LEU A 259 -37.83 8.70 -0.37
C LEU A 259 -39.04 7.98 0.22
N ASN A 260 -40.23 8.57 0.10
CA ASN A 260 -41.41 8.10 0.84
C ASN A 260 -42.23 7.07 0.06
N ASN A 261 -42.37 7.24 -1.25
CA ASN A 261 -43.30 6.45 -2.06
C ASN A 261 -42.60 5.40 -2.94
N LYS A 262 -41.25 5.37 -2.96
CA LYS A 262 -40.46 4.39 -3.72
C LYS A 262 -39.54 3.60 -2.80
N ILE A 263 -38.39 4.16 -2.38
CA ILE A 263 -37.42 3.46 -1.53
C ILE A 263 -38.02 3.12 -0.16
N GLY A 264 -38.97 3.92 0.33
CA GLY A 264 -39.75 3.63 1.54
C GLY A 264 -40.73 2.45 1.42
N LEU A 265 -40.97 1.91 0.21
CA LEU A 265 -41.83 0.74 0.03
C LEU A 265 -41.20 -0.50 0.65
N LYS A 266 -41.99 -1.21 1.46
CA LYS A 266 -41.62 -2.50 2.03
C LYS A 266 -41.83 -3.63 1.00
N ASP A 267 -41.18 -4.76 1.22
CA ASP A 267 -41.34 -6.02 0.47
C ASP A 267 -40.91 -6.01 -1.01
N GLN A 268 -40.06 -5.06 -1.43
CA GLN A 268 -39.49 -5.05 -2.78
C GLN A 268 -38.31 -6.03 -2.92
N ASN A 269 -37.91 -6.30 -4.18
CA ASN A 269 -36.67 -7.03 -4.46
C ASN A 269 -35.47 -6.24 -3.91
N ILE A 270 -34.46 -6.87 -3.34
CA ILE A 270 -33.29 -6.18 -2.77
C ILE A 270 -32.57 -5.29 -3.81
N TRP A 271 -32.53 -5.71 -5.09
CA TRP A 271 -31.97 -4.91 -6.20
C TRP A 271 -32.72 -3.62 -6.50
N TYR A 272 -34.03 -3.56 -6.16
CA TYR A 272 -34.84 -2.36 -6.29
C TYR A 272 -34.23 -1.19 -5.51
N TYR A 273 -33.72 -1.48 -4.31
CA TYR A 273 -33.13 -0.48 -3.43
C TYR A 273 -31.80 0.05 -3.97
N SER A 274 -31.01 -0.78 -4.65
CA SER A 274 -29.80 -0.31 -5.34
C SER A 274 -30.11 0.71 -6.44
N GLY A 275 -31.09 0.39 -7.28
CA GLY A 275 -31.55 1.31 -8.34
C GLY A 275 -32.11 2.60 -7.75
N GLY A 276 -32.94 2.49 -6.71
CA GLY A 276 -33.51 3.63 -5.99
C GLY A 276 -32.45 4.56 -5.41
N LEU A 277 -31.43 4.03 -4.74
CA LEU A 277 -30.34 4.83 -4.16
C LEU A 277 -29.52 5.56 -5.22
N ARG A 278 -29.22 4.91 -6.35
CA ARG A 278 -28.52 5.56 -7.48
C ARG A 278 -29.36 6.68 -8.10
N CYS A 279 -30.68 6.47 -8.24
CA CYS A 279 -31.60 7.52 -8.69
C CYS A 279 -31.62 8.69 -7.71
N LEU A 280 -31.77 8.41 -6.41
CA LEU A 280 -31.79 9.43 -5.37
C LEU A 280 -30.48 10.23 -5.35
N GLY A 281 -29.33 9.55 -5.52
CA GLY A 281 -28.02 10.18 -5.64
C GLY A 281 -27.90 11.11 -6.84
N SER A 282 -28.45 10.73 -8.00
CA SER A 282 -28.47 11.60 -9.19
C SER A 282 -29.33 12.86 -9.02
N LEU A 283 -30.37 12.81 -8.19
CA LEU A 283 -31.19 13.97 -7.86
C LEU A 283 -30.55 14.88 -6.81
N CYS A 284 -29.71 14.34 -5.92
CA CYS A 284 -28.99 15.09 -4.89
C CYS A 284 -27.69 15.69 -5.45
N ASN A 285 -27.79 16.44 -6.55
CA ASN A 285 -26.64 16.94 -7.30
C ASN A 285 -26.20 18.37 -6.92
N ASP A 286 -26.99 19.10 -6.12
CA ASP A 286 -26.71 20.45 -5.64
C ASP A 286 -26.96 20.60 -4.12
N ASP A 287 -26.61 21.76 -3.55
CA ASP A 287 -26.74 21.98 -2.11
C ASP A 287 -28.19 22.05 -1.61
N THR A 288 -29.11 22.52 -2.47
CA THR A 288 -30.53 22.62 -2.13
C THR A 288 -31.14 21.24 -1.98
N THR A 289 -30.90 20.36 -2.94
CA THR A 289 -31.39 18.98 -2.99
C THR A 289 -30.76 18.11 -1.89
N ARG A 290 -29.46 18.26 -1.63
CA ARG A 290 -28.78 17.61 -0.49
C ARG A 290 -29.34 18.06 0.85
N THR A 291 -29.60 19.35 1.01
CA THR A 291 -30.22 19.90 2.23
C THR A 291 -31.65 19.42 2.40
N LEU A 292 -32.42 19.34 1.30
CA LEU A 292 -33.77 18.82 1.32
C LEU A 292 -33.79 17.35 1.74
N PHE A 293 -32.95 16.50 1.15
CA PHE A 293 -32.81 15.10 1.56
C PHE A 293 -32.57 14.97 3.08
N ARG A 294 -31.64 15.77 3.62
CA ARG A 294 -31.32 15.76 5.06
C ARG A 294 -32.48 16.22 5.93
N THR A 295 -33.11 17.35 5.58
CA THR A 295 -34.21 17.95 6.37
C THR A 295 -35.49 17.10 6.33
N GLN A 296 -35.67 16.30 5.28
CA GLN A 296 -36.75 15.34 5.14
C GLN A 296 -36.43 13.98 5.78
N ASN A 297 -35.54 13.95 6.78
CA ASN A 297 -35.12 12.75 7.49
C ASN A 297 -34.56 11.63 6.60
N GLY A 298 -33.99 11.96 5.43
CA GLY A 298 -33.49 10.96 4.47
C GLY A 298 -32.46 9.99 5.06
N PHE A 299 -31.67 10.42 6.05
CA PHE A 299 -30.73 9.53 6.75
C PHE A 299 -31.39 8.48 7.65
N LYS A 300 -32.60 8.74 8.18
CA LYS A 300 -33.34 7.75 8.99
C LYS A 300 -33.69 6.50 8.20
N LEU A 301 -33.77 6.62 6.87
CA LEU A 301 -33.96 5.49 5.96
C LEU A 301 -32.97 4.35 6.25
N PHE A 302 -31.69 4.67 6.53
CA PHE A 302 -30.65 3.67 6.77
C PHE A 302 -30.77 2.98 8.14
N GLU A 303 -31.54 3.56 9.07
CA GLU A 303 -31.74 3.04 10.42
C GLU A 303 -33.10 2.36 10.61
N GLU A 304 -34.15 2.87 9.96
CA GLU A 304 -35.53 2.41 10.13
C GLU A 304 -35.96 1.39 9.07
N HIS A 305 -35.42 1.46 7.85
CA HIS A 305 -35.81 0.53 6.79
C HIS A 305 -35.18 -0.84 7.03
N SER A 306 -35.99 -1.91 7.00
CA SER A 306 -35.57 -3.26 7.40
C SER A 306 -34.39 -3.79 6.58
N ILE A 307 -34.28 -3.44 5.31
CA ILE A 307 -33.18 -3.92 4.46
C ILE A 307 -31.86 -3.22 4.81
N PHE A 308 -31.87 -1.89 4.96
CA PHE A 308 -30.66 -1.12 5.23
C PHE A 308 -30.19 -1.34 6.67
N SER A 309 -31.11 -1.29 7.64
CA SER A 309 -30.81 -1.53 9.06
C SER A 309 -30.24 -2.93 9.31
N ASN A 310 -30.75 -3.97 8.62
CA ASN A 310 -30.18 -5.32 8.69
C ASN A 310 -28.79 -5.39 8.07
N LEU A 311 -28.54 -4.70 6.96
CA LEU A 311 -27.19 -4.63 6.38
C LEU A 311 -26.19 -3.94 7.31
N PHE A 312 -26.66 -2.96 8.10
CA PHE A 312 -25.87 -2.28 9.13
C PHE A 312 -26.02 -2.87 10.56
N ASN A 313 -26.41 -4.13 10.68
CA ASN A 313 -26.51 -4.81 11.97
C ASN A 313 -25.22 -5.55 12.32
N GLU A 314 -24.78 -5.50 13.58
CA GLU A 314 -23.54 -6.12 14.04
C GLU A 314 -23.53 -7.66 13.90
N ASN A 315 -24.71 -8.27 13.94
CA ASN A 315 -24.92 -9.72 13.83
C ASN A 315 -24.96 -10.23 12.39
N THR A 316 -24.88 -9.33 11.40
CA THR A 316 -24.93 -9.72 9.98
C THR A 316 -23.69 -10.54 9.64
N LYS A 317 -23.90 -11.72 9.05
CA LYS A 317 -22.82 -12.63 8.67
C LYS A 317 -22.09 -12.09 7.43
N LEU A 318 -21.22 -11.10 7.64
CA LEU A 318 -20.48 -10.39 6.58
C LEU A 318 -19.63 -11.33 5.69
N LYS A 319 -19.17 -12.47 6.23
CA LYS A 319 -18.45 -13.52 5.49
C LYS A 319 -19.27 -14.22 4.38
N LYS A 320 -20.59 -14.05 4.34
CA LYS A 320 -21.51 -14.69 3.36
C LYS A 320 -22.52 -13.67 2.81
N LEU A 321 -22.06 -12.49 2.40
CA LEU A 321 -22.92 -11.56 1.66
C LEU A 321 -23.25 -12.17 0.29
N ASN A 322 -24.52 -12.25 -0.04
CA ASN A 322 -24.93 -12.62 -1.40
C ASN A 322 -24.67 -11.45 -2.38
N PRO A 323 -24.68 -11.68 -3.70
CA PRO A 323 -24.40 -10.64 -4.70
C PRO A 323 -25.31 -9.42 -4.57
N ALA A 324 -26.57 -9.63 -4.20
CA ALA A 324 -27.58 -8.59 -4.13
C ALA A 324 -27.41 -7.69 -2.89
N GLN A 325 -27.06 -8.26 -1.75
CA GLN A 325 -26.68 -7.52 -0.54
C GLN A 325 -25.40 -6.72 -0.77
N THR A 326 -24.44 -7.30 -1.50
CA THR A 326 -23.19 -6.63 -1.87
C THR A 326 -23.46 -5.42 -2.75
N ASP A 327 -24.30 -5.55 -3.79
CA ASP A 327 -24.64 -4.43 -4.68
C ASP A 327 -25.39 -3.31 -3.96
N VAL A 328 -26.33 -3.65 -3.07
CA VAL A 328 -26.99 -2.64 -2.23
C VAL A 328 -25.96 -1.88 -1.39
N LEU A 329 -25.06 -2.58 -0.70
CA LEU A 329 -24.00 -1.92 0.07
C LEU A 329 -23.10 -1.02 -0.81
N CYS A 330 -22.72 -1.47 -2.01
CA CYS A 330 -22.00 -0.64 -2.97
C CYS A 330 -22.80 0.62 -3.33
N SER A 331 -24.08 0.49 -3.66
CA SER A 331 -24.95 1.62 -4.00
C SER A 331 -25.13 2.61 -2.84
N ILE A 332 -25.06 2.14 -1.59
CA ILE A 332 -25.08 2.99 -0.40
C ILE A 332 -23.81 3.83 -0.31
N PHE A 333 -22.62 3.24 -0.49
CA PHE A 333 -21.35 3.99 -0.45
C PHE A 333 -21.18 4.92 -1.67
N GLU A 334 -21.65 4.50 -2.85
CA GLU A 334 -21.78 5.38 -4.03
C GLU A 334 -22.65 6.60 -3.69
N PHE A 335 -23.84 6.36 -3.12
CA PHE A 335 -24.79 7.38 -2.71
C PHE A 335 -24.19 8.31 -1.65
N PHE A 336 -23.58 7.77 -0.59
CA PHE A 336 -22.90 8.53 0.46
C PHE A 336 -21.82 9.45 -0.10
N THR A 337 -21.03 8.96 -1.06
CA THR A 337 -20.03 9.77 -1.74
C THR A 337 -20.68 10.95 -2.49
N LEU A 338 -21.81 10.73 -3.17
CA LEU A 338 -22.51 11.78 -3.92
C LEU A 338 -23.13 12.85 -3.03
N ILE A 339 -23.87 12.45 -1.99
CA ILE A 339 -24.57 13.41 -1.11
C ILE A 339 -23.64 14.18 -0.17
N SER A 340 -22.43 13.68 0.01
CA SER A 340 -21.40 14.32 0.84
C SER A 340 -20.61 15.38 0.10
N LYS A 341 -20.77 15.48 -1.23
CA LYS A 341 -20.07 16.47 -2.04
C LYS A 341 -20.31 17.88 -1.50
N GLU A 342 -19.24 18.51 -1.02
CA GLU A 342 -19.25 19.89 -0.52
C GLU A 342 -20.26 20.13 0.63
N CYS A 343 -20.69 19.06 1.34
CA CYS A 343 -21.73 19.14 2.36
C CYS A 343 -21.32 18.44 3.67
N ASP A 344 -20.69 19.20 4.57
CA ASP A 344 -20.18 18.71 5.85
C ASP A 344 -21.28 18.18 6.79
N GLU A 345 -22.48 18.77 6.79
CA GLU A 345 -23.59 18.28 7.62
C GLU A 345 -24.08 16.89 7.19
N ASN A 346 -24.01 16.57 5.89
CA ASN A 346 -24.33 15.24 5.39
C ASN A 346 -23.27 14.23 5.82
N LEU A 347 -21.98 14.59 5.73
CA LEU A 347 -20.88 13.78 6.27
C LEU A 347 -21.09 13.50 7.77
N ARG A 348 -21.38 14.54 8.56
CA ARG A 348 -21.67 14.39 9.99
C ARG A 348 -22.82 13.42 10.26
N SER A 349 -23.85 13.46 9.42
CA SER A 349 -25.02 12.58 9.55
C SER A 349 -24.67 11.13 9.23
N ILE A 350 -23.87 10.88 8.19
CA ILE A 350 -23.41 9.53 7.81
C ILE A 350 -22.59 8.90 8.93
N PHE A 351 -21.61 9.62 9.49
CA PHE A 351 -20.75 9.08 10.55
C PHE A 351 -21.49 8.90 11.89
N LYS A 352 -22.68 9.49 12.06
CA LYS A 352 -23.56 9.26 13.21
C LYS A 352 -24.49 8.06 13.06
N LEU A 353 -24.58 7.46 11.87
CA LEU A 353 -25.41 6.28 11.64
C LEU A 353 -25.00 5.14 12.59
N LYS A 354 -26.00 4.48 13.17
CA LYS A 354 -25.77 3.38 14.11
C LYS A 354 -24.85 2.30 13.52
N ASN A 355 -23.84 1.91 14.29
CA ASN A 355 -22.84 0.88 13.95
C ASN A 355 -21.95 1.16 12.72
N PHE A 356 -22.02 2.34 12.10
CA PHE A 356 -21.32 2.65 10.85
C PHE A 356 -19.82 2.30 10.90
N SER A 357 -19.10 2.82 11.91
CA SER A 357 -17.65 2.57 12.04
C SER A 357 -17.31 1.11 12.33
N SER A 358 -18.02 0.48 13.27
CA SER A 358 -17.84 -0.93 13.66
C SER A 358 -17.95 -1.85 12.44
N ILE A 359 -18.89 -1.57 11.55
CA ILE A 359 -19.13 -2.38 10.36
C ILE A 359 -18.09 -2.14 9.28
N ILE A 360 -17.65 -0.90 9.07
CA ILE A 360 -16.57 -0.62 8.11
C ILE A 360 -15.25 -1.27 8.56
N GLU A 361 -14.93 -1.22 9.86
CA GLU A 361 -13.77 -1.95 10.42
C GLU A 361 -13.87 -3.46 10.15
N LYS A 362 -15.07 -4.05 10.29
CA LYS A 362 -15.31 -5.46 9.92
C LYS A 362 -15.18 -5.69 8.41
N PHE A 363 -15.60 -4.73 7.58
CA PHE A 363 -15.53 -4.85 6.12
C PHE A 363 -14.10 -4.91 5.61
N PHE A 364 -13.19 -4.12 6.19
CA PHE A 364 -11.77 -4.17 5.84
C PHE A 364 -11.10 -5.48 6.26
N LYS A 365 -11.40 -5.99 7.46
CA LYS A 365 -10.76 -7.19 8.03
C LYS A 365 -11.19 -8.53 7.43
N GLN A 366 -12.37 -8.60 6.82
CA GLN A 366 -12.90 -9.86 6.29
C GLN A 366 -12.67 -10.02 4.78
N PRO A 367 -12.56 -11.26 4.26
CA PRO A 367 -12.50 -11.54 2.82
C PRO A 367 -13.88 -11.29 2.19
N ASN A 368 -14.24 -10.02 2.06
CA ASN A 368 -15.48 -9.56 1.44
C ASN A 368 -15.24 -9.25 -0.05
N SER A 369 -16.31 -8.96 -0.79
CA SER A 369 -16.21 -8.58 -2.20
C SER A 369 -15.26 -7.42 -2.42
N SER A 370 -14.35 -7.55 -3.39
CA SER A 370 -13.45 -6.48 -3.83
C SER A 370 -14.22 -5.24 -4.30
N SER A 371 -15.43 -5.42 -4.87
CA SER A 371 -16.30 -4.31 -5.28
C SER A 371 -16.81 -3.46 -4.11
N LEU A 372 -17.11 -4.09 -2.96
CA LEU A 372 -17.56 -3.35 -1.78
C LEU A 372 -16.40 -2.58 -1.14
N LYS A 373 -15.26 -3.25 -0.97
CA LYS A 373 -14.03 -2.62 -0.46
C LYS A 373 -13.62 -1.43 -1.34
N LEU A 374 -13.80 -1.55 -2.65
CA LEU A 374 -13.60 -0.49 -3.64
C LEU A 374 -14.46 0.75 -3.37
N GLU A 375 -15.77 0.60 -3.20
CA GLU A 375 -16.66 1.76 -2.95
C GLU A 375 -16.42 2.39 -1.57
N ILE A 376 -16.11 1.59 -0.54
CA ILE A 376 -15.74 2.10 0.78
C ILE A 376 -14.45 2.94 0.68
N VAL A 377 -13.40 2.42 0.01
CA VAL A 377 -12.14 3.15 -0.16
C VAL A 377 -12.35 4.44 -0.96
N LYS A 378 -13.18 4.44 -2.01
CA LYS A 378 -13.52 5.66 -2.76
C LYS A 378 -14.19 6.71 -1.86
N PHE A 379 -15.15 6.29 -1.03
CA PHE A 379 -15.80 7.17 -0.06
C PHE A 379 -14.78 7.73 0.93
N PHE A 380 -13.93 6.90 1.54
CA PHE A 380 -12.94 7.34 2.51
C PHE A 380 -11.88 8.27 1.89
N PHE A 381 -11.43 7.96 0.68
CA PHE A 381 -10.53 8.84 -0.06
C PHE A 381 -11.18 10.20 -0.30
N TYR A 382 -12.44 10.25 -0.72
CA TYR A 382 -13.18 11.49 -0.87
C TYR A 382 -13.27 12.27 0.46
N VAL A 383 -13.68 11.61 1.54
CA VAL A 383 -13.81 12.21 2.88
C VAL A 383 -12.47 12.76 3.39
N SER A 384 -11.37 12.08 3.06
CA SER A 384 -10.02 12.47 3.50
C SER A 384 -9.47 13.72 2.82
N GLN A 385 -10.08 14.20 1.73
CA GLN A 385 -9.63 15.40 1.02
C GLN A 385 -10.06 16.72 1.68
N ASN A 386 -11.01 16.67 2.60
CA ASN A 386 -11.52 17.83 3.33
C ASN A 386 -11.12 17.72 4.82
N GLU A 387 -10.70 18.82 5.44
CA GLU A 387 -10.35 18.89 6.87
C GLU A 387 -11.50 18.40 7.75
N PHE A 388 -12.74 18.82 7.49
CA PHE A 388 -13.89 18.37 8.28
C PHE A 388 -14.11 16.85 8.16
N GLY A 389 -14.01 16.32 6.94
CA GLY A 389 -14.15 14.89 6.67
C GLY A 389 -13.04 14.08 7.34
N MET A 390 -11.80 14.55 7.28
CA MET A 390 -10.67 13.93 7.97
C MET A 390 -10.93 13.84 9.48
N LEU A 391 -11.45 14.90 10.11
CA LEU A 391 -11.83 14.88 11.52
C LEU A 391 -12.92 13.84 11.82
N GLN A 392 -13.86 13.61 10.92
CA GLN A 392 -14.84 12.53 11.08
C GLN A 392 -14.16 11.16 11.08
N ILE A 393 -13.19 10.91 10.19
CA ILE A 393 -12.44 9.64 10.19
C ILE A 393 -11.70 9.46 11.52
N LEU A 394 -10.96 10.49 11.98
CA LEU A 394 -10.18 10.44 13.22
C LEU A 394 -11.02 10.29 14.50
N ASN A 395 -12.25 10.79 14.50
CA ASN A 395 -13.10 10.70 15.69
C ASN A 395 -13.85 9.37 15.80
N ASN A 396 -14.04 8.68 14.66
CA ASN A 396 -14.94 7.53 14.58
C ASN A 396 -14.22 6.19 14.34
N PHE A 397 -12.94 6.20 13.95
CA PHE A 397 -12.17 4.99 13.63
C PHE A 397 -10.94 4.83 14.51
N LYS A 398 -10.54 3.57 14.73
CA LYS A 398 -9.25 3.30 15.35
C LYS A 398 -8.11 3.53 14.35
N HIS A 399 -7.41 4.64 14.58
CA HIS A 399 -6.35 5.20 13.74
C HIS A 399 -5.33 4.19 13.24
N PHE A 400 -4.78 3.39 14.17
CA PHE A 400 -3.71 2.45 13.87
C PHE A 400 -4.23 1.26 13.05
N GLU A 401 -5.33 0.64 13.48
CA GLU A 401 -5.94 -0.48 12.76
C GLU A 401 -6.36 -0.08 11.35
N LEU A 402 -6.97 1.09 11.18
CA LEU A 402 -7.35 1.61 9.87
C LEU A 402 -6.14 1.74 8.93
N LEU A 403 -5.03 2.29 9.41
CA LEU A 403 -3.79 2.42 8.64
C LEU A 403 -3.24 1.04 8.22
N VAL A 404 -3.20 0.09 9.15
CA VAL A 404 -2.69 -1.27 8.92
C VAL A 404 -3.59 -2.02 7.93
N ASP A 405 -4.91 -1.87 8.06
CA ASP A 405 -5.90 -2.50 7.19
C ASP A 405 -5.79 -1.95 5.76
N LEU A 406 -5.71 -0.63 5.57
CA LEU A 406 -5.51 -0.03 4.25
C LEU A 406 -4.20 -0.49 3.59
N LEU A 407 -3.10 -0.54 4.35
CA LEU A 407 -1.83 -1.05 3.82
C LEU A 407 -1.89 -2.54 3.46
N ASN A 408 -2.60 -3.36 4.26
CA ASN A 408 -2.81 -4.78 3.95
C ASN A 408 -3.52 -4.96 2.60
N MET A 409 -4.53 -4.14 2.31
CA MET A 409 -5.29 -4.24 1.06
C MET A 409 -4.40 -4.06 -0.18
N VAL A 410 -3.42 -3.15 -0.10
CA VAL A 410 -2.44 -2.91 -1.17
C VAL A 410 -1.43 -4.06 -1.24
N THR A 411 -0.83 -4.45 -0.11
CA THR A 411 0.17 -5.54 -0.07
C THR A 411 -0.42 -6.86 -0.57
N ASN A 412 -1.68 -7.15 -0.25
CA ASN A 412 -2.38 -8.37 -0.64
C ASN A 412 -3.03 -8.29 -2.04
N LYS A 413 -2.91 -7.16 -2.75
CA LYS A 413 -3.55 -6.91 -4.06
C LYS A 413 -5.06 -7.20 -4.07
N GLU A 414 -5.76 -6.78 -3.02
CA GLU A 414 -7.20 -7.10 -2.87
C GLU A 414 -8.10 -6.32 -3.84
N ILE A 415 -7.64 -5.16 -4.32
CA ILE A 415 -8.39 -4.29 -5.23
C ILE A 415 -7.51 -3.89 -6.42
N ASN A 416 -7.75 -4.50 -7.58
CA ASN A 416 -7.01 -4.17 -8.79
C ASN A 416 -7.21 -2.69 -9.19
N GLY A 417 -6.10 -1.98 -9.43
CA GLY A 417 -6.09 -0.64 -10.04
C GLY A 417 -6.41 0.52 -9.10
N LEU A 418 -6.47 0.30 -7.78
CA LEU A 418 -6.73 1.35 -6.79
C LEU A 418 -5.61 1.63 -5.79
N ASP A 419 -4.48 0.94 -5.91
CA ASP A 419 -3.34 1.06 -5.00
C ASP A 419 -2.93 2.53 -4.77
N GLN A 420 -2.89 3.34 -5.83
CA GLN A 420 -2.61 4.78 -5.70
C GLN A 420 -3.61 5.51 -4.80
N LYS A 421 -4.92 5.25 -4.94
CA LYS A 421 -5.92 5.94 -4.12
C LYS A 421 -5.83 5.53 -2.66
N ILE A 422 -5.57 4.25 -2.40
CA ILE A 422 -5.38 3.75 -1.03
C ILE A 422 -4.13 4.39 -0.41
N ILE A 423 -3.02 4.43 -1.15
CA ILE A 423 -1.80 5.07 -0.67
C ILE A 423 -1.97 6.59 -0.48
N ASN A 424 -2.75 7.27 -1.33
CA ASN A 424 -3.08 8.69 -1.11
C ASN A 424 -3.95 8.88 0.15
N LEU A 425 -4.90 7.98 0.41
CA LEU A 425 -5.69 8.00 1.66
C LEU A 425 -4.79 7.79 2.89
N VAL A 426 -3.87 6.83 2.81
CA VAL A 426 -2.84 6.61 3.85
C VAL A 426 -1.98 7.86 4.04
N GLN A 427 -1.55 8.49 2.96
CA GLN A 427 -0.78 9.74 2.99
C GLN A 427 -1.56 10.85 3.69
N ASN A 428 -2.85 11.04 3.36
CA ASN A 428 -3.70 12.05 3.98
C ASN A 428 -3.85 11.79 5.49
N LEU A 429 -4.03 10.53 5.91
CA LEU A 429 -4.10 10.16 7.33
C LEU A 429 -2.77 10.48 8.05
N ILE A 430 -1.63 10.11 7.48
CA ILE A 430 -0.32 10.31 8.10
C ILE A 430 0.05 11.80 8.17
N LEU A 431 -0.34 12.61 7.19
CA LEU A 431 -0.05 14.05 7.17
C LEU A 431 -0.85 14.85 8.20
N GLU A 432 -1.97 14.32 8.67
CA GLU A 432 -2.84 15.00 9.63
C GLU A 432 -2.21 15.05 11.04
N GLU A 433 -1.96 16.26 11.56
CA GLU A 433 -1.25 16.46 12.83
C GLU A 433 -1.95 15.77 14.02
N LYS A 434 -3.29 15.80 14.05
CA LYS A 434 -4.09 15.12 15.08
C LYS A 434 -3.94 13.60 15.02
N PHE A 435 -3.76 13.02 13.84
CA PHE A 435 -3.50 11.59 13.68
C PHE A 435 -2.12 11.24 14.24
N GLN A 436 -1.10 12.03 13.85
CA GLN A 436 0.27 11.87 14.29
C GLN A 436 0.42 11.90 15.83
N LEU A 437 -0.28 12.82 16.51
CA LEU A 437 -0.27 12.91 17.98
C LEU A 437 -0.90 11.70 18.69
N LYS A 438 -1.83 10.99 18.03
CA LYS A 438 -2.53 9.83 18.60
C LYS A 438 -1.78 8.51 18.38
N LEU A 439 -0.86 8.43 17.43
CA LEU A 439 -0.05 7.23 17.17
C LEU A 439 0.91 6.95 18.34
N LYS A 440 0.96 5.69 18.80
CA LYS A 440 1.98 5.26 19.76
C LYS A 440 3.25 4.82 19.03
N ILE A 441 4.37 4.78 19.74
CA ILE A 441 5.68 4.39 19.18
C ILE A 441 5.66 2.95 18.65
N GLU A 442 5.08 2.02 19.41
CA GLU A 442 4.97 0.60 19.02
C GLU A 442 4.15 0.39 17.74
N ASP A 443 3.16 1.26 17.52
CA ASP A 443 2.27 1.23 16.37
C ASP A 443 2.99 1.58 15.06
N VAL A 444 4.09 2.36 15.08
CA VAL A 444 4.71 2.87 13.83
C VAL A 444 5.58 1.85 13.11
N LYS A 445 6.08 0.82 13.80
CA LYS A 445 6.98 -0.17 13.19
C LYS A 445 6.30 -0.93 12.05
N ILE A 446 5.04 -1.37 12.24
CA ILE A 446 4.31 -2.19 11.26
C ILE A 446 4.01 -1.38 9.98
N PRO A 447 3.43 -0.15 10.03
CA PRO A 447 3.20 0.67 8.85
C PRO A 447 4.49 1.01 8.10
N VAL A 448 5.58 1.35 8.80
CA VAL A 448 6.87 1.64 8.15
C VAL A 448 7.38 0.43 7.39
N VAL A 449 7.40 -0.76 8.02
CA VAL A 449 7.83 -2.01 7.36
C VAL A 449 6.98 -2.31 6.13
N LYS A 450 5.66 -2.12 6.21
CA LYS A 450 4.77 -2.32 5.06
C LYS A 450 5.02 -1.33 3.94
N ILE A 451 5.11 -0.03 4.23
CA ILE A 451 5.42 1.01 3.25
C ILE A 451 6.77 0.72 2.57
N CYS A 452 7.77 0.32 3.35
CA CYS A 452 9.08 -0.11 2.84
C CYS A 452 8.98 -1.34 1.93
N SER A 453 8.19 -2.36 2.29
CA SER A 453 7.98 -3.52 1.42
C SER A 453 7.33 -3.13 0.09
N LEU A 454 6.39 -2.19 0.11
CA LEU A 454 5.74 -1.66 -1.10
C LEU A 454 6.74 -0.89 -1.98
N LEU A 455 7.66 -0.12 -1.38
CA LEU A 455 8.77 0.53 -2.12
C LEU A 455 9.68 -0.52 -2.77
N GLN A 456 10.04 -1.59 -2.05
CA GLN A 456 10.90 -2.66 -2.57
C GLN A 456 10.29 -3.36 -3.79
N THR A 457 8.96 -3.53 -3.83
CA THR A 457 8.28 -4.11 -5.01
C THR A 457 8.38 -3.25 -6.27
N GLN A 458 8.69 -1.96 -6.13
CA GLN A 458 8.86 -1.04 -7.26
C GLN A 458 10.33 -1.02 -7.68
N SER A 459 10.73 -1.93 -8.57
CA SER A 459 12.12 -2.03 -9.04
C SER A 459 12.53 -0.93 -10.02
N ILE A 460 11.59 -0.29 -10.71
CA ILE A 460 11.85 0.69 -11.78
C ILE A 460 10.95 1.92 -11.61
N ILE A 461 11.53 3.12 -11.72
CA ILE A 461 10.78 4.38 -11.79
C ILE A 461 10.21 4.57 -13.20
N SER A 462 8.89 4.73 -13.29
CA SER A 462 8.17 5.01 -14.53
C SER A 462 7.14 6.13 -14.31
N ALA A 463 6.64 6.73 -15.39
CA ALA A 463 5.56 7.72 -15.29
C ALA A 463 4.28 7.14 -14.63
N LYS A 464 4.07 5.82 -14.68
CA LYS A 464 2.87 5.16 -14.14
C LYS A 464 2.92 4.98 -12.62
N ASN A 465 4.11 4.77 -12.03
CA ASN A 465 4.28 4.51 -10.59
C ASN A 465 4.98 5.65 -9.85
N LEU A 466 5.36 6.74 -10.54
CA LEU A 466 6.01 7.89 -9.91
C LEU A 466 5.21 8.47 -8.74
N ASN A 467 3.92 8.74 -8.97
CA ASN A 467 3.04 9.28 -7.92
C ASN A 467 2.89 8.30 -6.76
N TYR A 468 2.90 7.00 -7.05
CA TYR A 468 2.76 5.95 -6.04
C TYR A 468 3.98 5.94 -5.12
N ILE A 469 5.17 5.91 -5.72
CA ILE A 469 6.46 5.96 -5.02
C ILE A 469 6.59 7.27 -4.23
N SER A 470 6.21 8.41 -4.83
CA SER A 470 6.25 9.72 -4.19
C SER A 470 5.35 9.79 -2.96
N SER A 471 4.14 9.25 -3.03
CA SER A 471 3.23 9.18 -1.88
C SER A 471 3.80 8.29 -0.76
N LEU A 472 4.38 7.13 -1.08
CA LEU A 472 5.03 6.26 -0.09
C LEU A 472 6.19 6.96 0.63
N PHE A 473 7.08 7.63 -0.11
CA PHE A 473 8.15 8.41 0.50
C PHE A 473 7.63 9.58 1.33
N THR A 474 6.56 10.24 0.88
CA THR A 474 5.91 11.34 1.62
C THR A 474 5.36 10.84 2.95
N CYS A 475 4.77 9.64 3.00
CA CYS A 475 4.34 9.01 4.25
C CYS A 475 5.51 8.81 5.23
N ILE A 476 6.64 8.24 4.78
CA ILE A 476 7.80 8.03 5.65
C ILE A 476 8.36 9.37 6.12
N TYR A 477 8.52 10.33 5.20
CA TYR A 477 8.97 11.68 5.52
C TYR A 477 8.07 12.36 6.56
N ALA A 478 6.75 12.30 6.38
CA ALA A 478 5.80 12.87 7.34
C ALA A 478 5.96 12.28 8.75
N LEU A 479 6.16 10.96 8.86
CA LEU A 479 6.41 10.30 10.15
C LEU A 479 7.72 10.77 10.80
N THR A 480 8.74 11.17 10.03
CA THR A 480 9.99 11.70 10.59
C THR A 480 9.88 13.08 11.23
N SER A 481 8.79 13.82 10.99
CA SER A 481 8.56 15.14 11.62
C SER A 481 8.41 15.04 13.15
N LEU A 482 7.96 13.89 13.65
CA LEU A 482 7.85 13.63 15.08
C LEU A 482 9.12 12.99 15.62
N LYS A 483 9.77 13.66 16.58
CA LYS A 483 11.00 13.19 17.24
C LYS A 483 10.91 11.75 17.74
N LYS A 484 9.74 11.31 18.21
CA LYS A 484 9.49 9.95 18.72
C LYS A 484 9.65 8.88 17.62
N PHE A 485 9.14 9.12 16.42
CA PHE A 485 9.20 8.17 15.30
C PHE A 485 10.51 8.27 14.52
N LEU A 486 11.11 9.47 14.49
CA LEU A 486 12.42 9.68 13.89
C LEU A 486 13.49 8.74 14.44
N GLN A 487 13.48 8.44 15.75
CA GLN A 487 14.43 7.49 16.35
C GLN A 487 14.29 6.06 15.80
N ILE A 488 13.08 5.64 15.41
CA ILE A 488 12.85 4.31 14.80
C ILE A 488 13.26 4.35 13.33
N ILE A 489 12.82 5.38 12.59
CA ILE A 489 13.02 5.46 11.15
C ILE A 489 14.51 5.62 10.80
N LYS A 490 15.27 6.40 11.58
CA LYS A 490 16.71 6.57 11.35
C LYS A 490 17.52 5.28 11.51
N GLU A 491 17.03 4.31 12.27
CA GLU A 491 17.67 2.99 12.47
C GLU A 491 17.04 1.91 11.56
N CYS A 492 16.20 2.30 10.59
CA CYS A 492 15.56 1.37 9.67
C CYS A 492 16.41 1.19 8.40
N GLU A 493 17.12 0.07 8.31
CA GLU A 493 17.98 -0.26 7.16
C GLU A 493 17.25 -0.14 5.82
N VAL A 494 16.00 -0.62 5.74
CA VAL A 494 15.22 -0.61 4.49
C VAL A 494 14.90 0.82 4.02
N VAL A 495 14.66 1.75 4.96
CA VAL A 495 14.45 3.16 4.61
C VAL A 495 15.71 3.75 3.99
N TRP A 496 16.89 3.44 4.55
CA TRP A 496 18.17 3.86 3.97
C TRP A 496 18.41 3.24 2.60
N SER A 497 18.28 1.91 2.48
CA SER A 497 18.57 1.20 1.24
C SER A 497 17.69 1.68 0.09
N GLU A 498 16.38 1.80 0.30
CA GLU A 498 15.47 2.29 -0.74
C GLU A 498 15.69 3.78 -1.03
N SER A 499 15.89 4.64 -0.03
CA SER A 499 16.16 6.07 -0.28
C SER A 499 17.40 6.27 -1.15
N VAL A 500 18.49 5.56 -0.88
CA VAL A 500 19.73 5.63 -1.67
C VAL A 500 19.54 5.06 -3.07
N LYS A 501 18.84 3.94 -3.19
CA LYS A 501 18.53 3.30 -4.49
C LYS A 501 17.70 4.24 -5.38
N PHE A 502 16.59 4.80 -4.86
CA PHE A 502 15.77 5.75 -5.60
C PHE A 502 16.53 7.04 -5.92
N LEU A 503 17.35 7.56 -4.99
CA LEU A 503 18.23 8.71 -5.27
C LEU A 503 19.17 8.42 -6.45
N THR A 504 19.70 7.20 -6.55
CA THR A 504 20.55 6.77 -7.67
C THR A 504 19.77 6.68 -8.98
N MET A 505 18.54 6.18 -8.96
CA MET A 505 17.70 6.04 -10.16
C MET A 505 17.16 7.36 -10.71
N LEU A 506 16.99 8.37 -9.84
CA LEU A 506 16.54 9.72 -10.22
C LEU A 506 17.61 10.50 -10.99
N PHE A 507 18.86 10.03 -10.96
CA PHE A 507 19.98 10.61 -11.66
C PHE A 507 19.73 10.72 -13.18
N GLY A 508 20.03 11.89 -13.77
CA GLY A 508 19.96 12.13 -15.22
C GLY A 508 18.58 12.52 -15.77
N ASN A 509 17.54 12.59 -14.93
CA ASN A 509 16.14 12.87 -15.34
C ASN A 509 15.54 14.08 -14.60
N GLU A 510 16.32 15.16 -14.47
CA GLU A 510 16.12 16.25 -13.48
C GLU A 510 14.69 16.84 -13.46
N ILE A 511 14.09 17.12 -14.61
CA ILE A 511 12.78 17.81 -14.63
C ILE A 511 11.62 16.86 -14.33
N LYS A 512 11.69 15.59 -14.77
CA LYS A 512 10.52 14.69 -14.74
C LYS A 512 10.20 14.18 -13.33
N TYR A 513 11.21 14.10 -12.47
CA TYR A 513 11.10 13.45 -11.17
C TYR A 513 11.49 14.36 -9.99
N GLU A 514 11.52 15.68 -10.20
CA GLU A 514 11.95 16.68 -9.22
C GLU A 514 11.18 16.57 -7.89
N ILE A 515 9.86 16.35 -7.93
CA ILE A 515 9.03 16.21 -6.73
C ILE A 515 9.50 15.02 -5.88
N LEU A 516 9.68 13.84 -6.50
CA LEU A 516 10.14 12.65 -5.80
C LEU A 516 11.56 12.85 -5.25
N PHE A 517 12.45 13.47 -6.04
CA PHE A 517 13.80 13.81 -5.60
C PHE A 517 13.78 14.69 -4.34
N ASN A 518 13.00 15.77 -4.34
CA ASN A 518 12.90 16.67 -3.20
C ASN A 518 12.35 15.97 -1.94
N VAL A 519 11.34 15.10 -2.09
CA VAL A 519 10.82 14.32 -0.95
C VAL A 519 11.89 13.36 -0.39
N VAL A 520 12.63 12.66 -1.24
CA VAL A 520 13.72 11.76 -0.79
C VAL A 520 14.83 12.54 -0.10
N VAL A 521 15.23 13.70 -0.64
CA VAL A 521 16.24 14.57 0.00
C VAL A 521 15.75 15.10 1.34
N CYS A 522 14.47 15.48 1.46
CA CYS A 522 13.88 15.91 2.73
C CYS A 522 13.83 14.78 3.77
N LEU A 523 13.51 13.55 3.37
CA LEU A 523 13.60 12.38 4.25
C LEU A 523 15.02 12.17 4.75
N LEU A 524 16.00 12.17 3.84
CA LEU A 524 17.42 12.03 4.17
C LEU A 524 17.88 13.16 5.11
N ASN A 525 17.41 14.40 4.91
CA ASN A 525 17.71 15.53 5.79
C ASN A 525 17.35 15.25 7.25
N ASN A 526 16.18 14.67 7.49
CA ASN A 526 15.69 14.38 8.85
C ASN A 526 16.49 13.26 9.51
N ILE A 527 16.78 12.17 8.78
CA ILE A 527 17.52 11.03 9.35
C ILE A 527 19.02 11.31 9.50
N CYS A 528 19.64 12.06 8.58
CA CYS A 528 21.05 12.48 8.65
C CYS A 528 21.32 13.58 9.69
N ALA A 529 20.28 14.16 10.29
CA ALA A 529 20.43 15.12 11.38
C ALA A 529 20.97 14.49 12.68
N PHE A 530 21.14 13.17 12.71
CA PHE A 530 21.65 12.41 13.85
C PHE A 530 22.78 11.47 13.41
N LYS A 531 23.68 11.15 14.35
CA LYS A 531 24.68 10.10 14.13
C LYS A 531 24.00 8.73 14.00
N SER A 532 24.42 7.94 13.02
CA SER A 532 23.94 6.57 12.79
C SER A 532 24.99 5.79 12.00
N GLU A 533 25.12 4.48 12.25
CA GLU A 533 25.99 3.60 11.48
C GLU A 533 25.56 3.53 10.01
N PHE A 534 24.25 3.57 9.73
CA PHE A 534 23.72 3.56 8.37
C PHE A 534 24.10 4.81 7.57
N LEU A 535 24.24 5.96 8.24
CA LEU A 535 24.75 7.18 7.62
C LEU A 535 26.20 6.97 7.16
N ASP A 536 27.06 6.46 8.03
CA ASP A 536 28.48 6.21 7.72
C ASP A 536 28.62 5.21 6.55
N LEU A 537 27.78 4.16 6.50
CA LEU A 537 27.76 3.16 5.43
C LEU A 537 27.31 3.72 4.08
N ASN A 538 26.32 4.62 4.06
CA ASN A 538 25.69 5.10 2.82
C ASN A 538 26.21 6.45 2.33
N MET A 539 26.95 7.18 3.16
CA MET A 539 27.40 8.55 2.90
C MET A 539 28.05 8.73 1.52
N LYS A 540 28.99 7.85 1.14
CA LYS A 540 29.69 7.98 -0.16
C LYS A 540 28.72 7.86 -1.35
N LYS A 541 27.79 6.90 -1.31
CA LYS A 541 26.78 6.71 -2.36
C LYS A 541 25.85 7.91 -2.46
N ILE A 542 25.42 8.45 -1.33
CA ILE A 542 24.55 9.65 -1.28
C ILE A 542 25.30 10.83 -1.90
N LEU A 543 26.53 11.10 -1.46
CA LEU A 543 27.34 12.20 -1.98
C LEU A 543 27.60 12.07 -3.47
N ASP A 544 28.03 10.90 -3.95
CA ASP A 544 28.30 10.68 -5.38
C ASP A 544 27.06 10.97 -6.25
N ASN A 545 25.85 10.70 -5.75
CA ASN A 545 24.60 11.01 -6.46
C ASN A 545 24.26 12.50 -6.40
N LEU A 546 24.38 13.15 -5.24
CA LEU A 546 24.10 14.59 -5.09
C LEU A 546 25.08 15.43 -5.91
N ILE A 547 26.37 15.09 -5.90
CA ILE A 547 27.45 15.77 -6.63
C ILE A 547 27.18 15.81 -8.14
N LYS A 548 26.63 14.73 -8.69
CA LYS A 548 26.40 14.60 -10.14
C LYS A 548 25.11 15.28 -10.62
N SER A 549 24.12 15.47 -9.74
CA SER A 549 22.76 15.95 -10.06
C SER A 549 22.61 17.46 -10.29
N SER A 550 23.71 18.20 -10.52
CA SER A 550 23.75 19.68 -10.52
C SER A 550 23.11 20.36 -9.26
N GLY A 551 22.81 19.60 -8.22
CA GLY A 551 21.94 19.95 -7.09
C GLY A 551 22.52 20.93 -6.07
N TYR A 552 23.70 21.50 -6.30
CA TYR A 552 24.30 22.46 -5.38
C TYR A 552 23.59 23.81 -5.34
N GLN A 553 22.65 24.06 -6.24
CA GLN A 553 21.76 25.23 -6.21
C GLN A 553 20.48 24.97 -5.40
N ASN A 554 20.24 23.74 -4.94
CA ASN A 554 19.07 23.39 -4.15
C ASN A 554 19.39 23.46 -2.64
N GLN A 555 18.64 24.29 -1.91
CA GLN A 555 18.80 24.48 -0.47
C GLN A 555 18.67 23.17 0.33
N GLN A 556 17.79 22.25 -0.09
CA GLN A 556 17.56 20.98 0.60
C GLN A 556 18.78 20.05 0.47
N VAL A 557 19.44 20.06 -0.69
CA VAL A 557 20.67 19.29 -0.93
C VAL A 557 21.83 19.82 -0.09
N LEU A 558 22.01 21.14 -0.03
CA LEU A 558 23.05 21.75 0.82
C LEU A 558 22.79 21.49 2.31
N THR A 559 21.52 21.45 2.72
CA THR A 559 21.15 21.07 4.10
C THR A 559 21.56 19.63 4.39
N LEU A 560 21.36 18.72 3.44
CA LEU A 560 21.70 17.31 3.58
C LEU A 560 23.21 17.15 3.72
N ILE A 561 23.97 17.80 2.85
CA ILE A 561 25.44 17.83 2.92
C ILE A 561 25.92 18.36 4.27
N SER A 562 25.38 19.49 4.74
CA SER A 562 25.73 20.06 6.03
C SER A 562 25.45 19.10 7.20
N ASN A 563 24.27 18.45 7.20
CA ASN A 563 23.90 17.49 8.23
C ASN A 563 24.81 16.24 8.21
N MET A 564 25.15 15.73 7.02
CA MET A 564 26.07 14.61 6.88
C MET A 564 27.47 14.94 7.41
N ILE A 565 28.05 16.10 7.03
CA ILE A 565 29.36 16.55 7.53
C ILE A 565 29.35 16.67 9.06
N GLN A 566 28.26 17.16 9.64
CA GLN A 566 28.15 17.37 11.08
C GLN A 566 28.06 16.05 11.87
N ASN A 567 27.36 15.04 11.32
CA ASN A 567 26.94 13.85 12.06
C ASN A 567 27.62 12.54 11.66
N VAL A 568 28.43 12.51 10.61
CA VAL A 568 29.26 11.34 10.29
C VAL A 568 30.40 11.16 11.30
N SER A 569 30.77 9.90 11.53
CA SER A 569 31.86 9.53 12.45
C SER A 569 33.22 9.99 11.92
N ASP A 570 33.49 9.75 10.64
CA ASP A 570 34.72 10.15 9.94
C ASP A 570 34.46 11.32 8.99
N ARG A 571 34.53 12.54 9.53
CA ARG A 571 34.31 13.78 8.76
C ARG A 571 35.35 13.97 7.66
N GLU A 572 36.56 13.44 7.84
CA GLU A 572 37.68 13.63 6.91
C GLU A 572 37.34 12.94 5.57
N LYS A 573 36.84 11.70 5.65
CA LYS A 573 36.41 10.93 4.50
C LYS A 573 35.32 11.61 3.64
N ILE A 574 34.42 12.38 4.27
CA ILE A 574 33.44 13.19 3.54
C ILE A 574 34.14 14.33 2.80
N ILE A 575 34.97 15.11 3.51
CA ILE A 575 35.62 16.30 2.96
C ILE A 575 36.47 15.92 1.75
N GLU A 576 37.12 14.75 1.78
CA GLU A 576 37.91 14.23 0.67
C GLU A 576 37.13 13.97 -0.62
N SER A 577 35.81 13.78 -0.55
CA SER A 577 34.95 13.50 -1.71
C SER A 577 34.62 14.73 -2.54
N PHE A 578 34.76 15.93 -1.98
CA PHE A 578 34.47 17.18 -2.69
C PHE A 578 35.67 17.62 -3.54
N ASN A 579 35.36 18.31 -4.64
CA ASN A 579 36.35 18.85 -5.58
C ASN A 579 36.26 20.39 -5.66
N ILE A 580 37.23 21.02 -6.32
CA ILE A 580 37.29 22.48 -6.46
C ILE A 580 36.04 23.07 -7.15
N LYS A 581 35.38 22.33 -8.06
CA LYS A 581 34.14 22.78 -8.72
C LYS A 581 32.99 22.96 -7.72
N PHE A 582 32.94 22.13 -6.67
CA PHE A 582 31.97 22.30 -5.59
C PHE A 582 32.23 23.60 -4.82
N VAL A 583 33.49 23.90 -4.51
CA VAL A 583 33.91 25.16 -3.86
C VAL A 583 33.51 26.37 -4.70
N GLU A 584 33.82 26.35 -6.00
CA GLU A 584 33.39 27.39 -6.95
C GLU A 584 31.88 27.60 -6.95
N THR A 585 31.12 26.52 -6.85
CA THR A 585 29.65 26.58 -6.84
C THR A 585 29.12 27.20 -5.54
N LEU A 586 29.67 26.82 -4.38
CA LEU A 586 29.33 27.43 -3.10
C LEU A 586 29.66 28.93 -3.08
N VAL A 587 30.82 29.33 -3.61
CA VAL A 587 31.20 30.74 -3.73
C VAL A 587 30.24 31.50 -4.65
N LYS A 588 29.88 30.95 -5.81
CA LYS A 588 28.89 31.55 -6.72
C LYS A 588 27.52 31.71 -6.06
N ASN A 589 27.07 30.73 -5.28
CA ASN A 589 25.84 30.81 -4.51
C ASN A 589 25.87 31.95 -3.49
N VAL A 590 27.00 32.10 -2.77
CA VAL A 590 27.20 33.22 -1.84
C VAL A 590 27.15 34.57 -2.57
N GLN A 591 27.88 34.70 -3.69
CA GLN A 591 27.93 35.93 -4.50
C GLN A 591 26.56 36.33 -5.04
N SER A 592 25.78 35.36 -5.52
CA SER A 592 24.42 35.58 -6.04
C SER A 592 23.35 35.68 -4.96
N LYS A 593 23.71 35.51 -3.67
CA LYS A 593 22.80 35.37 -2.51
C LYS A 593 21.80 34.21 -2.66
N ASN A 594 22.01 33.28 -3.60
CA ASN A 594 21.21 32.08 -3.74
C ASN A 594 21.62 31.04 -2.69
N CYS A 595 20.66 30.47 -1.94
CA CYS A 595 20.94 29.51 -0.88
C CYS A 595 22.04 29.98 0.11
N LEU A 596 22.10 31.29 0.39
CA LEU A 596 23.19 31.94 1.11
C LEU A 596 23.49 31.26 2.45
N SER A 597 22.47 31.09 3.29
CA SER A 597 22.63 30.50 4.62
C SER A 597 23.26 29.11 4.58
N GLN A 598 22.77 28.26 3.69
CA GLN A 598 23.22 26.87 3.60
C GLN A 598 24.60 26.76 2.96
N SER A 599 24.91 27.63 2.00
CA SER A 599 26.22 27.67 1.34
C SER A 599 27.31 28.12 2.32
N VAL A 600 27.06 29.20 3.07
CA VAL A 600 27.98 29.68 4.11
C VAL A 600 28.14 28.65 5.23
N LYS A 601 27.06 28.03 5.71
CA LYS A 601 27.13 26.95 6.71
C LYS A 601 28.01 25.79 6.21
N THR A 602 27.83 25.39 4.95
CA THR A 602 28.60 24.29 4.34
C THR A 602 30.08 24.67 4.23
N LEU A 603 30.42 25.89 3.79
CA LEU A 603 31.79 26.39 3.75
C LEU A 603 32.45 26.42 5.14
N ALA A 604 31.73 26.88 6.16
CA ALA A 604 32.24 26.91 7.53
C ALA A 604 32.53 25.51 8.09
N LEU A 605 31.67 24.52 7.78
CA LEU A 605 31.88 23.13 8.20
C LEU A 605 33.06 22.47 7.48
N LEU A 606 33.22 22.70 6.17
CA LEU A 606 34.33 22.14 5.38
C LEU A 606 35.69 22.75 5.77
N THR A 607 35.71 24.01 6.20
CA THR A 607 36.94 24.68 6.64
C THR A 607 37.36 24.34 8.07
N GLN A 608 36.49 23.76 8.90
CA GLN A 608 36.78 23.49 10.32
C GLN A 608 37.96 22.52 10.52
N ASN A 609 37.99 21.39 9.79
CA ASN A 609 39.01 20.33 9.95
C ASN A 609 39.72 20.04 8.62
N ASP A 610 40.65 20.91 8.23
CA ASP A 610 41.23 20.92 6.89
C ASP A 610 42.61 20.22 6.78
N LYS A 611 42.62 18.89 6.61
CA LYS A 611 43.86 18.14 6.27
C LYS A 611 44.20 18.16 4.76
N LYS A 612 43.21 18.38 3.88
CA LYS A 612 43.38 18.30 2.41
C LYS A 612 43.61 19.65 1.73
N ASN A 613 43.74 20.74 2.49
CA ASN A 613 43.87 22.12 2.00
C ASN A 613 42.61 22.69 1.32
N PHE A 614 41.40 22.29 1.73
CA PHE A 614 40.14 22.93 1.33
C PHE A 614 40.17 24.45 1.53
N ARG A 615 40.80 24.93 2.62
CA ARG A 615 41.01 26.36 2.89
C ARG A 615 41.83 27.01 1.77
N LYS A 616 42.86 26.33 1.23
CA LYS A 616 43.66 26.84 0.11
C LYS A 616 42.87 26.84 -1.20
N GLU A 617 42.04 25.82 -1.44
CA GLU A 617 41.13 25.81 -2.60
C GLU A 617 40.14 26.98 -2.54
N LEU A 618 39.53 27.23 -1.37
CA LEU A 618 38.64 28.37 -1.16
C LEU A 618 39.35 29.71 -1.38
N ILE A 619 40.57 29.87 -0.84
CA ILE A 619 41.39 31.08 -1.06
C ILE A 619 41.79 31.21 -2.54
N ALA A 620 42.06 30.11 -3.25
CA ALA A 620 42.38 30.17 -4.67
C ALA A 620 41.19 30.66 -5.52
N VAL A 621 39.97 30.26 -5.14
CA VAL A 621 38.72 30.68 -5.78
C VAL A 621 38.32 32.12 -5.42
N ASP A 622 38.46 32.52 -4.14
CA ASP A 622 38.18 33.86 -3.65
C ASP A 622 39.38 34.43 -2.86
N LYS A 623 40.31 35.06 -3.57
CA LYS A 623 41.66 35.45 -3.11
C LYS A 623 41.71 36.24 -1.80
N ASN A 624 40.70 37.04 -1.50
CA ASN A 624 40.61 37.84 -0.28
C ASN A 624 39.34 37.52 0.52
N LEU A 625 38.69 36.40 0.23
CA LEU A 625 37.40 36.03 0.80
C LEU A 625 36.38 37.18 0.68
N SER A 626 36.42 37.92 -0.43
CA SER A 626 35.56 39.08 -0.68
C SER A 626 34.09 38.74 -0.54
N CYS A 627 33.65 37.58 -1.04
CA CYS A 627 32.24 37.21 -0.98
C CYS A 627 31.76 36.98 0.46
N LEU A 628 32.63 36.44 1.33
CA LEU A 628 32.31 36.23 2.75
C LEU A 628 32.37 37.54 3.54
N TYR A 629 33.31 38.43 3.21
CA TYR A 629 33.43 39.75 3.84
C TYR A 629 32.24 40.66 3.50
N GLU A 630 31.80 40.70 2.24
CA GLU A 630 30.65 41.51 1.81
C GLU A 630 29.35 41.16 2.55
N ILE A 631 29.20 39.94 3.09
CA ILE A 631 28.01 39.54 3.86
C ILE A 631 27.78 40.44 5.08
N PHE A 632 28.85 40.91 5.73
CA PHE A 632 28.76 41.65 6.99
C PHE A 632 29.33 43.07 6.93
N LYS A 633 29.97 43.44 5.82
CA LYS A 633 30.49 44.80 5.58
C LYS A 633 29.42 45.89 5.57
N ASP A 634 28.20 45.61 5.12
CA ASP A 634 27.11 46.60 5.06
C ASP A 634 26.35 46.73 6.39
N VAL A 635 26.46 45.73 7.27
CA VAL A 635 25.78 45.70 8.59
C VAL A 635 26.40 46.72 9.54
N SER A 636 27.70 46.94 9.45
CA SER A 636 28.40 48.02 10.16
C SER A 636 28.08 49.42 9.61
N GLN A 637 27.62 49.52 8.36
CA GLN A 637 27.37 50.80 7.67
C GLN A 637 25.91 51.28 7.73
N SER A 638 24.95 50.35 7.81
CA SER A 638 23.50 50.63 7.71
C SER A 638 22.82 51.05 9.02
N SER A 639 23.48 50.89 10.16
CA SER A 639 22.89 51.08 11.50
C SER A 639 23.03 52.48 12.08
N ALA A 640 23.49 53.46 11.29
CA ALA A 640 23.64 54.84 11.75
C ALA A 640 22.29 55.60 11.94
N GLY A 641 21.11 54.96 11.86
CA GLY A 641 19.87 55.74 12.02
C GLY A 641 18.48 55.08 12.06
N GLU A 642 18.27 53.76 12.07
CA GLU A 642 16.88 53.24 12.06
C GLU A 642 16.55 52.26 13.19
N SER A 643 15.52 52.60 13.98
CA SER A 643 14.89 51.73 14.97
C SER A 643 14.03 50.68 14.28
N VAL A 644 14.37 49.40 14.41
CA VAL A 644 13.68 48.31 13.72
C VAL A 644 12.63 47.64 14.61
N ASN A 645 11.38 47.62 14.15
CA ASN A 645 10.21 47.00 14.79
C ASN A 645 10.28 45.46 14.91
N SER A 646 9.52 44.92 15.86
CA SER A 646 9.51 43.51 16.34
C SER A 646 9.21 42.41 15.31
N LYS A 647 8.69 42.70 14.11
CA LYS A 647 8.48 41.72 13.03
C LYS A 647 9.78 41.26 12.35
N ASN A 648 10.89 41.97 12.55
CA ASN A 648 12.19 41.67 11.92
C ASN A 648 13.13 40.81 12.77
N LEU A 649 12.69 40.29 13.92
CA LEU A 649 13.56 39.55 14.84
C LEU A 649 14.08 38.23 14.24
N ASN A 650 13.26 37.53 13.46
CA ASN A 650 13.66 36.27 12.79
C ASN A 650 14.60 36.51 11.60
N LEU A 651 14.39 37.59 10.84
CA LEU A 651 15.30 38.01 9.76
C LEU A 651 16.65 38.49 10.32
N LYS A 652 16.63 39.19 11.47
CA LYS A 652 17.84 39.58 12.21
C LYS A 652 18.62 38.34 12.69
N LYS A 653 17.96 37.36 13.33
CA LYS A 653 18.59 36.09 13.75
C LYS A 653 19.16 35.26 12.59
N LEU A 654 18.44 35.20 11.47
CA LEU A 654 18.89 34.50 10.26
C LEU A 654 20.16 35.18 9.72
N ASN A 655 20.17 36.51 9.63
CA ASN A 655 21.35 37.26 9.21
C ASN A 655 22.53 37.07 10.18
N GLU A 656 22.31 37.10 11.49
CA GLU A 656 23.39 36.91 12.47
C GLU A 656 24.03 35.52 12.39
N THR A 657 23.25 34.46 12.12
CA THR A 657 23.80 33.11 12.00
C THR A 657 24.63 32.96 10.72
N VAL A 658 24.18 33.56 9.62
CA VAL A 658 24.95 33.59 8.37
C VAL A 658 26.25 34.36 8.56
N ILE A 659 26.19 35.56 9.16
CA ILE A 659 27.39 36.36 9.47
C ILE A 659 28.34 35.58 10.37
N SER A 660 27.82 34.97 11.44
CA SER A 660 28.63 34.17 12.37
C SER A 660 29.36 33.02 11.67
N ASN A 661 28.69 32.29 10.78
CA ASN A 661 29.30 31.22 10.00
C ASN A 661 30.32 31.75 8.98
N SER A 662 30.06 32.90 8.33
CA SER A 662 31.02 33.55 7.42
C SER A 662 32.31 33.94 8.14
N VAL A 663 32.18 34.59 9.30
CA VAL A 663 33.29 34.99 10.16
C VAL A 663 34.07 33.76 10.63
N LEU A 664 33.37 32.70 11.04
CA LEU A 664 33.99 31.44 11.45
C LEU A 664 34.80 30.82 10.30
N CYS A 665 34.23 30.75 9.09
CA CYS A 665 34.91 30.26 7.88
C CYS A 665 36.18 31.08 7.58
N MET A 666 36.07 32.41 7.58
CA MET A 666 37.24 33.30 7.40
C MET A 666 38.30 33.07 8.47
N SER A 667 37.90 32.85 9.73
CA SER A 667 38.82 32.59 10.84
C SER A 667 39.66 31.33 10.62
N TYR A 668 39.10 30.28 10.00
CA TYR A 668 39.83 29.07 9.67
C TYR A 668 40.79 29.29 8.50
N CYS A 669 40.39 30.05 7.48
CA CYS A 669 41.26 30.39 6.35
C CYS A 669 42.46 31.26 6.75
N VAL A 670 42.26 32.29 7.58
CA VAL A 670 43.34 33.18 8.07
C VAL A 670 44.36 32.41 8.89
N GLU A 671 43.94 31.38 9.63
CA GLU A 671 44.86 30.53 10.39
C GLU A 671 45.86 29.79 9.49
N SER A 672 45.44 29.42 8.28
CA SER A 672 46.20 28.58 7.35
C SER A 672 47.02 29.33 6.30
N ASP A 673 46.78 30.63 6.06
CA ASP A 673 47.51 31.42 5.07
C ASP A 673 47.80 32.85 5.55
N ASP A 674 49.07 33.11 5.85
CA ASP A 674 49.54 34.42 6.34
C ASP A 674 49.34 35.52 5.29
N LYS A 675 49.37 35.19 3.98
CA LYS A 675 49.16 36.18 2.91
C LYS A 675 47.73 36.70 2.91
N LEU A 676 46.76 35.90 3.35
CA LEU A 676 45.37 36.33 3.44
C LEU A 676 45.21 37.47 4.47
N ALA A 677 45.89 37.39 5.61
CA ALA A 677 45.88 38.48 6.61
C ALA A 677 46.46 39.77 6.01
N GLN A 678 47.54 39.66 5.22
CA GLN A 678 48.14 40.82 4.53
C GLN A 678 47.23 41.40 3.44
N LEU A 679 46.39 40.61 2.79
CA LEU A 679 45.42 41.10 1.82
C LEU A 679 44.26 41.83 2.51
N LEU A 680 43.79 41.30 3.64
CA LEU A 680 42.68 41.85 4.41
C LEU A 680 43.02 43.15 5.15
N ILE A 681 44.31 43.50 5.35
CA ILE A 681 44.68 44.80 5.94
C ILE A 681 44.21 46.00 5.12
N LYS A 682 43.98 45.81 3.81
CA LYS A 682 43.52 46.85 2.89
C LYS A 682 42.02 47.14 3.02
N THR A 683 41.29 46.38 3.85
CA THR A 683 39.84 46.55 4.05
C THR A 683 39.54 47.12 5.43
N ASN A 684 38.27 47.50 5.67
CA ASN A 684 37.80 47.97 6.97
C ASN A 684 37.41 46.83 7.92
N ILE A 685 37.84 45.60 7.64
CA ILE A 685 37.40 44.40 8.36
C ILE A 685 37.54 44.50 9.88
N MET A 686 38.61 45.13 10.38
CA MET A 686 38.80 45.33 11.82
C MET A 686 37.70 46.19 12.45
N MET A 687 37.29 47.27 11.78
CA MET A 687 36.18 48.12 12.23
C MET A 687 34.85 47.37 12.18
N ASP A 688 34.61 46.67 11.07
CA ASP A 688 33.35 45.95 10.86
C ASP A 688 33.17 44.83 11.89
N LEU A 689 34.23 44.07 12.19
CA LEU A 689 34.20 43.02 13.21
C LEU A 689 34.02 43.59 14.62
N LEU A 690 34.70 44.69 14.97
CA LEU A 690 34.52 45.35 16.28
C LEU A 690 33.11 45.90 16.48
N TYR A 691 32.46 46.35 15.40
CA TYR A 691 31.06 46.74 15.46
C TYR A 691 30.16 45.54 15.81
N LEU A 692 30.41 44.38 15.19
CA LEU A 692 29.64 43.15 15.42
C LEU A 692 29.89 42.51 16.79
N THR A 693 30.94 42.92 17.51
CA THR A 693 31.19 42.49 18.90
C THR A 693 30.41 43.30 19.93
N ARG A 694 29.74 44.39 19.56
CA ARG A 694 29.00 45.25 20.50
C ARG A 694 27.76 44.57 21.08
N ASP A 695 27.24 45.11 22.17
CA ASP A 695 25.99 44.68 22.79
C ASP A 695 24.81 44.82 21.80
N GLY A 696 23.94 43.80 21.72
CA GLY A 696 22.79 43.77 20.80
C GLY A 696 22.87 42.71 19.68
N PHE A 697 23.96 41.94 19.66
CA PHE A 697 24.23 40.80 18.80
C PHE A 697 24.37 39.51 19.61
N ASN A 698 24.15 38.33 18.99
CA ASN A 698 24.25 37.06 19.73
C ASN A 698 25.70 36.71 20.14
N ALA A 699 25.83 36.01 21.28
CA ALA A 699 27.12 35.69 21.91
C ALA A 699 28.04 34.83 21.02
N GLU A 700 27.48 33.92 20.22
CA GLU A 700 28.27 33.05 19.34
C GLU A 700 28.91 33.85 18.19
N MET A 701 28.19 34.82 17.63
CA MET A 701 28.74 35.74 16.63
C MET A 701 29.82 36.64 17.23
N GLN A 702 29.58 37.20 18.42
CA GLN A 702 30.57 38.02 19.13
C GLN A 702 31.86 37.21 19.37
N LYS A 703 31.72 35.96 19.83
CA LYS A 703 32.84 35.02 20.00
C LYS A 703 33.60 34.78 18.71
N ASN A 704 32.90 34.45 17.62
CA ASN A 704 33.52 34.16 16.33
C ASN A 704 34.23 35.40 15.76
N CYS A 705 33.68 36.60 15.93
CA CYS A 705 34.32 37.86 15.57
C CYS A 705 35.61 38.09 16.37
N GLY A 706 35.56 37.88 17.69
CA GLY A 706 36.75 37.95 18.55
C GLY A 706 37.85 36.98 18.12
N ILE A 707 37.49 35.74 17.76
CA ILE A 707 38.43 34.73 17.26
C ILE A 707 39.10 35.21 15.96
N LEU A 708 38.32 35.72 14.99
CA LEU A 708 38.87 36.21 13.73
C LEU A 708 39.79 37.43 13.95
N ILE A 709 39.39 38.39 14.79
CA ILE A 709 40.23 39.55 15.14
C ILE A 709 41.56 39.08 15.75
N ALA A 710 41.51 38.17 16.72
CA ALA A 710 42.70 37.64 17.37
C ALA A 710 43.63 36.94 16.37
N LYS A 711 43.07 36.15 15.44
CA LYS A 711 43.86 35.47 14.39
C LYS A 711 44.48 36.47 13.41
N LEU A 712 43.75 37.50 12.97
CA LEU A 712 44.28 38.56 12.11
C LEU A 712 45.45 39.30 12.78
N ALA A 713 45.27 39.71 14.04
CA ALA A 713 46.30 40.40 14.81
C ALA A 713 47.53 39.52 15.09
N LYS A 714 47.34 38.21 15.27
CA LYS A 714 48.43 37.25 15.46
C LYS A 714 49.23 36.99 14.18
N LYS A 715 48.58 37.05 13.01
CA LYS A 715 49.18 36.72 11.71
C LYS A 715 49.89 37.91 11.04
N ASP A 716 49.43 39.14 11.30
CA ASP A 716 50.05 40.36 10.78
C ASP A 716 49.90 41.51 11.80
N GLU A 717 51.03 42.01 12.31
CA GLU A 717 51.07 43.05 13.36
C GLU A 717 50.37 44.35 12.96
N ARG A 718 50.20 44.63 11.66
CA ARG A 718 49.48 45.83 11.20
C ARG A 718 48.02 45.80 11.64
N HIS A 719 47.40 44.62 11.73
CA HIS A 719 46.05 44.47 12.29
C HIS A 719 46.02 44.75 13.79
N LEU A 720 47.08 44.41 14.53
CA LEU A 720 47.21 44.76 15.95
C LEU A 720 47.36 46.27 16.15
N HIS A 721 48.14 46.94 15.31
CA HIS A 721 48.23 48.41 15.33
C HIS A 721 46.86 49.04 15.06
N ARG A 722 46.17 48.57 14.02
CA ARG A 722 44.82 49.04 13.69
C ARG A 722 43.82 48.77 14.82
N LEU A 723 43.90 47.62 15.48
CA LEU A 723 43.07 47.30 16.64
C LEU A 723 43.27 48.30 17.79
N ARG A 724 44.52 48.71 18.04
CA ARG A 724 44.86 49.71 19.07
C ARG A 724 44.35 51.11 18.72
N GLU A 725 44.51 51.54 17.46
CA GLU A 725 43.98 52.83 16.98
C GLU A 725 42.47 52.98 17.17
N LEU A 726 41.74 51.86 17.13
CA LEU A 726 40.29 51.82 17.23
C LEU A 726 39.78 51.62 18.67
N ASN A 727 40.67 51.67 19.68
CA ASN A 727 40.39 51.26 21.06
C ASN A 727 39.76 49.85 21.15
N GLY A 728 40.06 48.99 20.18
CA GLY A 728 39.39 47.71 19.99
C GLY A 728 39.67 46.69 21.09
N ILE A 729 40.79 46.82 21.81
CA ILE A 729 41.13 45.94 22.95
C ILE A 729 40.10 46.11 24.09
N GLU A 730 39.71 47.35 24.40
CA GLU A 730 38.72 47.65 25.44
C GLU A 730 37.32 47.19 25.01
N ILE A 731 36.98 47.41 23.73
CA ILE A 731 35.71 46.94 23.14
C ILE A 731 35.60 45.41 23.23
N LEU A 732 36.66 44.68 22.87
CA LEU A 732 36.69 43.22 22.96
C LEU A 732 36.62 42.72 24.40
N TYR A 733 37.31 43.39 25.33
CA TYR A 733 37.27 43.04 26.75
C TYR A 733 35.86 43.20 27.33
N ALA A 734 35.17 44.30 27.00
CA ALA A 734 33.79 44.53 27.41
C ALA A 734 32.82 43.50 26.78
N ALA A 735 32.97 43.24 25.48
CA ALA A 735 32.13 42.30 24.74
C ALA A 735 32.25 40.85 25.24
N LEU A 736 33.47 40.36 25.45
CA LEU A 736 33.71 38.97 25.89
C LEU A 736 33.31 38.76 27.35
N LYS A 737 33.49 39.77 28.21
CA LYS A 737 33.03 39.75 29.60
C LYS A 737 31.50 39.63 29.69
N ASN A 738 30.76 40.33 28.84
CA ASN A 738 29.29 40.25 28.79
C ASN A 738 28.78 38.93 28.21
N ALA A 739 29.59 38.23 27.41
CA ALA A 739 29.23 36.96 26.79
C ALA A 739 29.49 35.71 27.67
N ASN A 740 30.00 35.87 28.90
CA ASN A 740 30.45 34.77 29.80
C ASN A 740 31.47 33.83 29.13
N ILE A 741 32.41 34.36 28.35
CA ILE A 741 33.44 33.60 27.63
C ILE A 741 34.83 33.93 28.16
#